data_AF-A0A970GUK7-F1
#
_entry.id   AF-A0A970GUK7-F1
#
_cell.length_a   1.000
_cell.length_b   1.000
_cell.length_c   1.000
_cell.angle_alpha   90.00
_cell.angle_beta   90.00
_cell.angle_gamma   90.00
#
_symmetry.space_group_name_H-M   'P 1'
#
loop_
_entity.id
_entity.type
_entity.pdbx_description
1 polymer ?
#
loop_
_entity_poly.entity_id
_entity_poly.type
_entity_poly.pdbx_seq_one_letter_code
_entity_poly.pdbx_strand_id
1 'polypeptide(L)'
;MNALPLLLGAALSIWWVDPYGTTPYLPDAEPAGGIPTNTISLAAARGEIETVSFSVRPARDLRLVDFIPSDLTGPGGATIPASASDFALVKVWYRADNRWITSWSGNTGKPTLINDLILHDNDLIRVVEAEDPAKRTILLRFSYPEGPVYVDMRKHGGGRDHFRHEVYPVMDAKKFVPFDLKEGRFQQYWFTWKIPDDARAGLYRGTLEVREDGKPLGKLPVEVEVYPFALPSARTHYDTSRPFISAWMGTPSLAGELAHSKNLAVSEAKCRNIYRSLAEHNAHEPSGPGVFGANDTDDLAVRSLILMRQAGMRCNVMINGHSMDFGWAAPVEKPFISPEEDPELYERTLGKYRNMADVQAAVLDKYLGHRNCYFCGPDECGTYQHRRGYGFFAELHKRGFKTWSDYGVPEDISWSIGMNDVPAAARHTTAWLWHKGSALAVTYAGTFTGPSCPDIWRRTKGLRYYYADFDGLHEYVLFYNRWNHWNDFKWRGSYTQMQIVYPTYDGIIATLAWEGVREALDDIRYLSLLRLRAEAAMRSADPAIRACGREHFVWMDAQDPEAIIDLHAFRREVARRITILVGLVGEEPPEAPLKPVPGLPPCTFGKEIPADYKGKLNFARECVRRHRYDIALPLLASIREDPATTLDQTIEVTLAEVPLLCEMLRRDEAVRLLDGLLERRELTRAQRGRFLLRKVQTLLTDRIFEEEYTAAQLDAAAAVLAEAAGFQLPQQEHFEAVNRMANAYVAGGSDKPGIDFIDAQLADARFDAAQRSTLLVKRAQAYTALKDWDQAATSYRLANNEQPFKNREILKAQGHVAEMRQDWKTARDCYLREETMYNKDEEGDLRKSCIARLNRVLEKLQGQPRAAVSIDDLDSATVIQLEE
;
A
#
# COMPACT_ATOMS: atom_id res chain seq x y z
N MET A 1 -38.83 -11.53 -27.81
CA MET A 1 -38.39 -12.93 -27.75
C MET A 1 -37.03 -13.01 -28.42
N ASN A 2 -35.96 -12.74 -27.68
CA ASN A 2 -34.59 -12.80 -28.18
C ASN A 2 -34.04 -14.18 -27.85
N ALA A 3 -33.59 -14.91 -28.86
CA ALA A 3 -32.93 -16.20 -28.69
C ALA A 3 -31.69 -16.01 -27.82
N LEU A 4 -31.69 -16.57 -26.60
CA LEU A 4 -30.49 -16.67 -25.78
C LEU A 4 -29.45 -17.48 -26.58
N PRO A 5 -28.22 -16.99 -26.76
CA PRO A 5 -27.13 -17.84 -27.22
C PRO A 5 -26.81 -18.83 -26.09
N LEU A 6 -27.43 -20.00 -26.15
CA LEU A 6 -27.01 -21.20 -25.44
C LEU A 6 -25.78 -21.74 -26.15
N LEU A 7 -24.57 -21.67 -25.57
CA LEU A 7 -23.42 -22.44 -26.06
C LEU A 7 -22.33 -22.67 -24.99
N LEU A 8 -22.51 -23.81 -24.31
CA LEU A 8 -21.54 -24.83 -23.89
C LEU A 8 -22.39 -25.96 -23.29
N GLY A 9 -22.99 -26.79 -24.15
CA GLY A 9 -23.85 -27.92 -23.72
C GLY A 9 -25.04 -27.56 -22.81
N ALA A 10 -25.58 -26.34 -22.91
CA ALA A 10 -26.61 -25.76 -22.02
C ALA A 10 -26.20 -25.45 -20.56
N ALA A 11 -24.90 -25.53 -20.21
CA ALA A 11 -24.44 -25.34 -18.84
C ALA A 11 -24.05 -23.89 -18.48
N LEU A 12 -23.55 -23.11 -19.44
CA LEU A 12 -23.06 -21.74 -19.24
C LEU A 12 -23.58 -20.79 -20.33
N SER A 13 -23.88 -19.56 -19.95
CA SER A 13 -24.03 -18.40 -20.84
C SER A 13 -22.86 -17.44 -20.62
N ILE A 14 -22.40 -16.77 -21.68
CA ILE A 14 -21.18 -15.96 -21.65
C ILE A 14 -21.44 -14.61 -22.31
N TRP A 15 -20.92 -13.57 -21.68
CA TRP A 15 -20.91 -12.20 -22.17
C TRP A 15 -19.48 -11.71 -22.22
N TRP A 16 -19.06 -11.15 -23.35
CA TRP A 16 -17.95 -10.23 -23.34
C TRP A 16 -18.35 -9.03 -22.49
N VAL A 17 -17.45 -8.57 -21.62
CA VAL A 17 -17.67 -7.38 -20.81
C VAL A 17 -16.47 -6.46 -20.99
N ASP A 18 -16.70 -5.15 -20.90
CA ASP A 18 -15.61 -4.19 -20.99
C ASP A 18 -14.71 -4.33 -19.75
N PRO A 19 -13.45 -4.80 -19.88
CA PRO A 19 -12.53 -4.92 -18.75
C PRO A 19 -12.33 -3.60 -18.00
N TYR A 20 -12.57 -2.47 -18.66
CA TYR A 20 -12.32 -1.13 -18.13
C TYR A 20 -13.61 -0.28 -18.03
N GLY A 21 -14.78 -0.93 -17.95
CA GLY A 21 -16.08 -0.26 -17.92
C GLY A 21 -16.32 0.66 -16.71
N THR A 22 -17.24 1.60 -16.86
CA THR A 22 -17.57 2.62 -15.84
C THR A 22 -18.43 2.11 -14.68
N THR A 23 -18.99 0.91 -14.81
CA THR A 23 -19.98 0.34 -13.86
C THR A 23 -19.47 -1.01 -13.37
N PRO A 24 -19.54 -1.29 -12.06
CA PRO A 24 -19.09 -2.57 -11.52
C PRO A 24 -19.98 -3.73 -12.01
N TYR A 25 -19.37 -4.88 -12.27
CA TYR A 25 -20.09 -6.11 -12.61
C TYR A 25 -20.32 -6.94 -11.34
N LEU A 26 -21.60 -7.12 -10.98
CA LEU A 26 -22.00 -7.78 -9.74
C LEU A 26 -22.63 -9.16 -10.00
N PRO A 27 -22.60 -10.09 -9.03
CA PRO A 27 -23.03 -11.47 -9.27
C PRO A 27 -24.53 -11.62 -9.52
N ASP A 28 -25.35 -10.67 -9.10
CA ASP A 28 -26.81 -10.82 -9.09
C ASP A 28 -27.50 -10.02 -10.21
N ALA A 29 -26.72 -9.45 -11.14
CA ALA A 29 -27.21 -8.67 -12.27
C ALA A 29 -26.48 -9.02 -13.55
N GLU A 30 -27.19 -8.98 -14.69
CA GLU A 30 -26.56 -9.08 -16.00
C GLU A 30 -25.55 -7.94 -16.18
N PRO A 31 -24.32 -8.22 -16.67
CA PRO A 31 -23.29 -7.19 -16.77
C PRO A 31 -23.73 -6.05 -17.68
N ALA A 32 -23.69 -4.82 -17.15
CA ALA A 32 -24.08 -3.64 -17.89
C ALA A 32 -23.25 -3.47 -19.16
N GLY A 33 -23.91 -3.37 -20.32
CA GLY A 33 -23.24 -3.28 -21.63
C GLY A 33 -22.59 -4.58 -22.10
N GLY A 34 -22.78 -5.69 -21.39
CA GLY A 34 -22.24 -6.99 -21.77
C GLY A 34 -22.84 -7.49 -23.10
N ILE A 35 -21.98 -8.05 -23.96
CA ILE A 35 -22.35 -8.55 -25.28
C ILE A 35 -22.33 -10.08 -25.23
N PRO A 36 -23.47 -10.78 -25.39
CA PRO A 36 -23.48 -12.24 -25.46
C PRO A 36 -22.53 -12.73 -26.55
N THR A 37 -21.62 -13.65 -26.19
CA THR A 37 -20.59 -14.13 -27.12
C THR A 37 -20.37 -15.63 -26.98
N ASN A 38 -19.87 -16.25 -28.05
CA ASN A 38 -19.37 -17.62 -28.07
C ASN A 38 -17.87 -17.70 -28.39
N THR A 39 -17.20 -16.55 -28.54
CA THR A 39 -15.79 -16.44 -28.92
C THR A 39 -15.13 -15.39 -28.05
N ILE A 40 -13.91 -15.68 -27.60
CA ILE A 40 -13.08 -14.78 -26.83
C ILE A 40 -12.04 -14.18 -27.78
N SER A 41 -12.08 -12.86 -28.01
CA SER A 41 -11.25 -12.19 -29.01
C SER A 41 -10.51 -10.99 -28.42
N LEU A 42 -9.24 -10.80 -28.81
CA LEU A 42 -8.46 -9.59 -28.56
C LEU A 42 -7.49 -9.30 -29.72
N ALA A 43 -6.94 -8.09 -29.75
CA ALA A 43 -5.94 -7.68 -30.73
C ALA A 43 -4.84 -6.87 -30.04
N ALA A 44 -3.58 -7.16 -30.35
CA ALA A 44 -2.42 -6.61 -29.64
C ALA A 44 -1.18 -6.52 -30.55
N ALA A 45 -0.26 -5.62 -30.21
CA ALA A 45 1.04 -5.48 -30.84
C ALA A 45 2.02 -6.55 -30.33
N ARG A 46 3.15 -6.71 -31.03
CA ARG A 46 4.22 -7.60 -30.57
C ARG A 46 4.84 -7.04 -29.28
N GLY A 47 5.11 -7.92 -28.31
CA GLY A 47 5.64 -7.55 -27.00
C GLY A 47 4.60 -6.93 -26.04
N GLU A 48 3.35 -6.75 -26.46
CA GLU A 48 2.28 -6.19 -25.64
C GLU A 48 1.69 -7.24 -24.69
N ILE A 49 1.24 -6.77 -23.53
CA ILE A 49 0.37 -7.52 -22.62
C ILE A 49 -1.03 -6.97 -22.84
N GLU A 50 -1.97 -7.82 -23.24
CA GLU A 50 -3.34 -7.39 -23.52
C GLU A 50 -4.33 -8.39 -22.90
N THR A 51 -5.51 -7.89 -22.52
CA THR A 51 -6.49 -8.65 -21.74
C THR A 51 -7.86 -8.60 -22.40
N VAL A 52 -8.54 -9.75 -22.41
CA VAL A 52 -9.98 -9.83 -22.62
C VAL A 52 -10.70 -10.23 -21.33
N SER A 53 -11.83 -9.59 -21.04
CA SER A 53 -12.70 -9.95 -19.93
C SER A 53 -14.05 -10.45 -20.41
N PHE A 54 -14.59 -11.44 -19.70
CA PHE A 54 -15.90 -12.00 -19.97
C PHE A 54 -16.57 -12.42 -18.67
N SER A 55 -17.89 -12.33 -18.62
CA SER A 55 -18.70 -12.82 -17.51
C SER A 55 -19.42 -14.10 -17.92
N VAL A 56 -19.46 -15.06 -17.02
CA VAL A 56 -20.24 -16.30 -17.20
C VAL A 56 -21.42 -16.32 -16.24
N ARG A 57 -22.51 -16.97 -16.63
CA ARG A 57 -23.63 -17.33 -15.75
C ARG A 57 -23.95 -18.80 -15.93
N PRO A 58 -23.89 -19.63 -14.88
CA PRO A 58 -24.22 -21.05 -14.99
C PRO A 58 -25.74 -21.27 -14.91
N ALA A 59 -26.22 -22.25 -15.68
CA ALA A 59 -27.62 -22.66 -15.72
C ALA A 59 -28.02 -23.62 -14.58
N ARG A 60 -27.04 -24.12 -13.82
CA ARG A 60 -27.16 -24.95 -12.61
C ARG A 60 -25.92 -24.75 -11.75
N ASP A 61 -25.93 -25.24 -10.51
CA ASP A 61 -24.69 -25.35 -9.73
C ASP A 61 -23.65 -26.21 -10.48
N LEU A 62 -22.43 -25.69 -10.58
CA LEU A 62 -21.26 -26.36 -11.16
C LEU A 62 -20.15 -26.47 -10.12
N ARG A 63 -19.44 -27.60 -10.10
CA ARG A 63 -18.37 -27.86 -9.12
C ARG A 63 -16.97 -27.73 -9.71
N LEU A 64 -16.06 -27.08 -8.99
CA LEU A 64 -14.63 -26.97 -9.34
C LEU A 64 -14.43 -26.64 -10.83
N VAL A 65 -15.02 -25.52 -11.26
CA VAL A 65 -14.98 -25.10 -12.67
C VAL A 65 -13.58 -24.58 -13.01
N ASP A 66 -12.99 -25.16 -14.05
CA ASP A 66 -11.64 -24.85 -14.51
C ASP A 66 -11.65 -24.37 -15.96
N PHE A 67 -10.65 -23.56 -16.32
CA PHE A 67 -10.45 -22.98 -17.64
C PHE A 67 -9.01 -23.17 -18.08
N ILE A 68 -8.80 -23.98 -19.12
CA ILE A 68 -7.48 -24.42 -19.56
C ILE A 68 -7.22 -23.89 -20.98
N PRO A 69 -6.33 -22.90 -21.16
CA PRO A 69 -6.01 -22.37 -22.47
C PRO A 69 -5.15 -23.35 -23.26
N SER A 70 -5.39 -23.46 -24.56
CA SER A 70 -4.52 -24.14 -25.50
C SER A 70 -3.45 -23.20 -26.06
N ASP A 71 -2.42 -23.78 -26.68
CA ASP A 71 -1.57 -23.02 -27.60
C ASP A 71 -2.44 -22.40 -28.70
N LEU A 72 -2.03 -21.22 -29.19
CA LEU A 72 -2.65 -20.58 -30.34
C LEU A 72 -1.82 -20.84 -31.59
N THR A 73 -2.47 -21.24 -32.68
CA THR A 73 -1.85 -21.43 -34.00
C THR A 73 -2.19 -20.27 -34.91
N GLY A 74 -1.19 -19.68 -35.55
CA GLY A 74 -1.31 -18.52 -36.42
C GLY A 74 -0.64 -18.70 -37.78
N PRO A 75 -0.33 -17.59 -38.47
CA PRO A 75 0.14 -17.60 -39.86
C PRO A 75 1.40 -18.44 -40.11
N GLY A 76 1.33 -19.30 -41.13
CA GLY A 76 2.45 -20.15 -41.53
C GLY A 76 2.86 -21.16 -40.44
N GLY A 77 1.92 -21.60 -39.59
CA GLY A 77 2.15 -22.55 -38.51
C GLY A 77 2.89 -21.98 -37.30
N ALA A 78 2.99 -20.65 -37.19
CA ALA A 78 3.54 -20.01 -36.00
C ALA A 78 2.65 -20.28 -34.78
N THR A 79 3.26 -20.37 -33.60
CA THR A 79 2.55 -20.71 -32.36
C THR A 79 2.82 -19.65 -31.30
N ILE A 80 1.78 -19.25 -30.56
CA ILE A 80 1.90 -18.57 -29.27
C ILE A 80 1.55 -19.61 -28.20
N PRO A 81 2.49 -19.97 -27.29
CA PRO A 81 2.25 -21.03 -26.33
C PRO A 81 1.22 -20.59 -25.27
N ALA A 82 0.44 -21.54 -24.74
CA ALA A 82 -0.51 -21.28 -23.65
C ALA A 82 0.17 -20.68 -22.40
N SER A 83 1.46 -20.97 -22.20
CA SER A 83 2.28 -20.40 -21.11
C SER A 83 2.50 -18.89 -21.23
N ALA A 84 2.22 -18.29 -22.40
CA ALA A 84 2.19 -16.84 -22.59
C ALA A 84 0.89 -16.19 -22.09
N SER A 85 -0.09 -16.99 -21.67
CA SER A 85 -1.34 -16.52 -21.10
C SER A 85 -1.40 -16.68 -19.58
N ASP A 86 -2.21 -15.85 -18.96
CA ASP A 86 -2.60 -15.98 -17.56
C ASP A 86 -4.11 -15.82 -17.40
N PHE A 87 -4.71 -16.68 -16.59
CA PHE A 87 -6.16 -16.75 -16.39
C PHE A 87 -6.47 -16.52 -14.91
N ALA A 88 -7.37 -15.59 -14.64
CA ALA A 88 -7.78 -15.18 -13.30
C ALA A 88 -9.28 -14.88 -13.25
N LEU A 89 -9.83 -14.74 -12.04
CA LEU A 89 -11.16 -14.18 -11.82
C LEU A 89 -11.08 -12.73 -11.39
N VAL A 90 -12.16 -11.97 -11.60
CA VAL A 90 -12.33 -10.67 -10.95
C VAL A 90 -13.21 -10.85 -9.71
N LYS A 91 -12.64 -10.62 -8.53
CA LYS A 91 -13.29 -10.86 -7.25
C LYS A 91 -14.23 -9.71 -6.90
N VAL A 92 -15.48 -10.07 -6.66
CA VAL A 92 -16.46 -9.21 -6.01
C VAL A 92 -16.31 -9.31 -4.50
N TRP A 93 -16.19 -8.18 -3.81
CA TRP A 93 -16.05 -8.13 -2.35
C TRP A 93 -16.46 -6.77 -1.77
N TYR A 94 -16.58 -6.70 -0.43
CA TYR A 94 -17.06 -5.51 0.26
C TYR A 94 -16.00 -4.42 0.38
N ARG A 95 -16.39 -3.20 0.02
CA ARG A 95 -15.60 -1.98 0.11
C ARG A 95 -16.41 -0.80 0.63
N ALA A 96 -15.74 0.30 0.93
CA ALA A 96 -16.42 1.54 1.30
C ALA A 96 -17.39 2.01 0.20
N ASP A 97 -18.54 2.55 0.62
CA ASP A 97 -19.52 3.12 -0.31
C ASP A 97 -18.87 4.23 -1.15
N ASN A 98 -19.28 4.35 -2.42
CA ASN A 98 -18.69 5.24 -3.43
C ASN A 98 -17.21 5.00 -3.79
N ARG A 99 -16.52 4.00 -3.22
CA ARG A 99 -15.11 3.73 -3.56
C ARG A 99 -14.88 3.46 -5.05
N TRP A 100 -15.89 2.98 -5.77
CA TRP A 100 -15.79 2.81 -7.21
C TRP A 100 -15.34 4.09 -7.93
N ILE A 101 -15.85 5.26 -7.55
CA ILE A 101 -15.64 6.51 -8.31
C ILE A 101 -14.76 7.55 -7.61
N THR A 102 -14.55 7.44 -6.30
CA THR A 102 -13.85 8.49 -5.54
C THR A 102 -13.00 7.94 -4.40
N SER A 103 -11.84 8.58 -4.19
CA SER A 103 -11.02 8.40 -2.99
C SER A 103 -11.66 9.03 -1.75
N TRP A 104 -12.66 9.91 -1.89
CA TRP A 104 -13.41 10.52 -0.78
C TRP A 104 -14.53 9.63 -0.25
N SER A 105 -14.21 8.35 -0.01
CA SER A 105 -15.15 7.33 0.45
C SER A 105 -14.87 6.85 1.87
N GLY A 106 -13.97 7.52 2.61
CA GLY A 106 -13.64 7.16 3.98
C GLY A 106 -14.79 7.35 4.96
N ASN A 107 -14.82 6.54 6.02
CA ASN A 107 -15.78 6.65 7.13
C ASN A 107 -17.28 6.59 6.75
N THR A 108 -17.63 6.06 5.57
CA THR A 108 -19.04 5.88 5.15
C THR A 108 -19.76 4.79 5.93
N GLY A 109 -19.01 3.82 6.50
CA GLY A 109 -19.54 2.75 7.37
C GLY A 109 -20.47 1.75 6.68
N LYS A 110 -20.72 1.90 5.37
CA LYS A 110 -21.66 1.09 4.58
C LYS A 110 -20.89 0.21 3.58
N PRO A 111 -20.76 -1.10 3.84
CA PRO A 111 -20.13 -2.03 2.92
C PRO A 111 -20.95 -2.23 1.65
N THR A 112 -20.33 -1.96 0.50
CA THR A 112 -20.88 -2.20 -0.85
C THR A 112 -20.02 -3.17 -1.62
N LEU A 113 -20.65 -4.05 -2.41
CA LEU A 113 -19.92 -4.97 -3.29
C LEU A 113 -19.40 -4.24 -4.52
N ILE A 114 -18.13 -4.45 -4.87
CA ILE A 114 -17.52 -4.07 -6.14
C ILE A 114 -16.61 -5.19 -6.65
N ASN A 115 -16.47 -5.33 -7.97
CA ASN A 115 -15.49 -6.19 -8.63
C ASN A 115 -14.16 -5.43 -8.75
N ASP A 116 -13.18 -5.71 -7.90
CA ASP A 116 -11.97 -4.88 -7.85
C ASP A 116 -10.67 -5.67 -8.00
N LEU A 117 -10.56 -6.86 -7.41
CA LEU A 117 -9.30 -7.60 -7.38
C LEU A 117 -9.24 -8.63 -8.50
N ILE A 118 -8.07 -8.77 -9.12
CA ILE A 118 -7.79 -9.86 -10.05
C ILE A 118 -7.09 -10.97 -9.25
N LEU A 119 -7.74 -12.13 -9.12
CA LEU A 119 -7.30 -13.23 -8.27
C LEU A 119 -7.20 -14.55 -9.02
N HIS A 120 -6.20 -15.35 -8.68
CA HIS A 120 -6.09 -16.74 -9.08
C HIS A 120 -6.86 -17.69 -8.16
N ASP A 121 -6.99 -17.36 -6.87
CA ASP A 121 -7.70 -18.16 -5.89
C ASP A 121 -8.92 -17.41 -5.31
N ASN A 122 -10.12 -17.83 -5.72
CA ASN A 122 -11.37 -17.25 -5.23
C ASN A 122 -11.50 -17.32 -3.70
N ASP A 123 -10.91 -18.35 -3.08
CA ASP A 123 -11.01 -18.64 -1.65
C ASP A 123 -9.99 -17.86 -0.81
N LEU A 124 -9.08 -17.08 -1.41
CA LEU A 124 -8.27 -16.10 -0.66
C LEU A 124 -9.16 -15.16 0.17
N ILE A 125 -10.32 -14.78 -0.39
CA ILE A 125 -11.31 -13.90 0.24
C ILE A 125 -12.68 -14.56 0.22
N ARG A 126 -13.27 -14.80 1.39
CA ARG A 126 -14.67 -15.25 1.49
C ARG A 126 -15.56 -14.08 1.88
N VAL A 127 -16.57 -13.83 1.07
CA VAL A 127 -17.54 -12.75 1.30
C VAL A 127 -18.64 -13.26 2.21
N VAL A 128 -18.87 -12.58 3.34
CA VAL A 128 -19.97 -12.87 4.25
C VAL A 128 -21.10 -11.89 3.94
N GLU A 129 -22.04 -12.34 3.12
CA GLU A 129 -23.23 -11.57 2.76
C GLU A 129 -24.28 -11.60 3.89
N ALA A 130 -24.91 -10.46 4.15
CA ALA A 130 -25.95 -10.33 5.16
C ALA A 130 -26.91 -9.17 4.83
N GLU A 131 -28.18 -9.32 5.20
CA GLU A 131 -29.17 -8.23 5.09
C GLU A 131 -28.73 -7.00 5.90
N ASP A 132 -28.34 -7.23 7.16
CA ASP A 132 -27.80 -6.21 8.05
C ASP A 132 -26.40 -5.75 7.59
N PRO A 133 -26.22 -4.48 7.18
CA PRO A 133 -24.92 -3.95 6.79
C PRO A 133 -23.88 -4.04 7.89
N ALA A 134 -24.28 -4.18 9.17
CA ALA A 134 -23.36 -4.36 10.29
C ALA A 134 -22.71 -5.74 10.34
N LYS A 135 -23.25 -6.73 9.63
CA LYS A 135 -22.75 -8.11 9.58
C LYS A 135 -21.99 -8.44 8.30
N ARG A 136 -22.06 -7.57 7.29
CA ARG A 136 -21.31 -7.70 6.05
C ARG A 136 -19.81 -7.60 6.31
N THR A 137 -19.04 -8.59 5.89
CA THR A 137 -17.59 -8.62 6.09
C THR A 137 -16.90 -9.51 5.05
N ILE A 138 -15.58 -9.54 5.08
CA ILE A 138 -14.78 -10.55 4.41
C ILE A 138 -13.99 -11.38 5.42
N LEU A 139 -13.79 -12.65 5.10
CA LEU A 139 -12.80 -13.51 5.75
C LEU A 139 -11.58 -13.61 4.82
N LEU A 140 -10.42 -13.15 5.29
CA LEU A 140 -9.17 -13.21 4.55
C LEU A 140 -8.38 -14.45 4.98
N ARG A 141 -7.83 -15.20 4.01
CA ARG A 141 -7.03 -16.41 4.29
C ARG A 141 -5.58 -16.06 4.61
N PHE A 142 -5.09 -16.61 5.72
CA PHE A 142 -3.70 -16.62 6.15
C PHE A 142 -3.14 -18.04 6.00
N SER A 143 -2.18 -18.24 5.11
CA SER A 143 -1.68 -19.56 4.72
C SER A 143 -0.48 -20.02 5.57
N TYR A 144 -0.70 -20.27 6.86
CA TYR A 144 0.34 -20.78 7.76
C TYR A 144 0.73 -22.24 7.43
N PRO A 145 1.95 -22.69 7.76
CA PRO A 145 2.40 -24.07 7.54
C PRO A 145 1.52 -25.13 8.21
N GLU A 146 0.91 -24.82 9.35
CA GLU A 146 0.03 -25.71 10.12
C GLU A 146 -1.37 -25.83 9.51
N GLY A 147 -1.74 -24.91 8.61
CA GLY A 147 -3.02 -24.86 7.93
C GLY A 147 -3.56 -23.43 7.75
N PRO A 148 -4.48 -23.23 6.79
CA PRO A 148 -5.04 -21.91 6.53
C PRO A 148 -5.96 -21.46 7.67
N VAL A 149 -5.84 -20.20 8.08
CA VAL A 149 -6.73 -19.53 9.03
C VAL A 149 -7.48 -18.42 8.32
N TYR A 150 -8.80 -18.34 8.54
CA TYR A 150 -9.65 -17.29 7.99
C TYR A 150 -9.93 -16.24 9.05
N VAL A 151 -9.56 -14.99 8.77
CA VAL A 151 -9.65 -13.87 9.71
C VAL A 151 -10.70 -12.88 9.25
N ASP A 152 -11.63 -12.51 10.14
CA ASP A 152 -12.73 -11.58 9.85
C ASP A 152 -12.25 -10.12 9.86
N MET A 153 -12.02 -9.56 8.67
CA MET A 153 -11.39 -8.24 8.55
C MET A 153 -12.17 -7.12 9.21
N ARG A 154 -13.49 -7.26 9.41
CA ARG A 154 -14.29 -6.23 10.10
C ARG A 154 -13.99 -6.12 11.59
N LYS A 155 -13.55 -7.21 12.22
CA LYS A 155 -13.18 -7.20 13.64
C LYS A 155 -11.84 -6.50 13.88
N HIS A 156 -10.99 -6.41 12.87
CA HIS A 156 -9.59 -6.00 13.01
C HIS A 156 -9.27 -4.65 12.35
N GLY A 157 -8.15 -4.01 12.72
CA GLY A 157 -7.64 -2.79 12.08
C GLY A 157 -8.12 -1.47 12.69
N GLY A 158 -8.23 -1.38 14.02
CA GLY A 158 -8.48 -0.12 14.72
C GLY A 158 -7.19 0.57 15.18
N GLY A 159 -7.12 1.91 15.08
CA GLY A 159 -5.96 2.67 15.58
C GLY A 159 -4.86 2.86 14.54
N ARG A 160 -3.61 3.13 14.99
CA ARG A 160 -2.42 3.41 14.15
C ARG A 160 -1.66 2.15 13.69
N ASP A 161 -2.23 0.98 13.90
CA ASP A 161 -1.57 -0.28 13.58
C ASP A 161 -1.75 -0.62 12.10
N HIS A 162 -0.63 -0.81 11.39
CA HIS A 162 -0.61 -1.17 9.98
C HIS A 162 -0.68 -2.69 9.81
N PHE A 163 -1.30 -3.14 8.72
CA PHE A 163 -1.29 -4.56 8.36
C PHE A 163 0.12 -4.96 7.90
N ARG A 164 0.81 -5.79 8.69
CA ARG A 164 2.19 -6.28 8.42
C ARG A 164 2.22 -7.36 7.34
N HIS A 165 1.96 -6.95 6.11
CA HIS A 165 1.95 -7.82 4.94
C HIS A 165 3.27 -8.56 4.72
N GLU A 166 4.38 -8.15 5.33
CA GLU A 166 5.70 -8.80 5.25
C GLU A 166 5.85 -10.02 6.15
N VAL A 167 4.93 -10.22 7.09
CA VAL A 167 4.98 -11.31 8.07
C VAL A 167 3.72 -12.18 8.01
N TYR A 168 2.56 -11.58 7.71
CA TYR A 168 1.34 -12.36 7.54
C TYR A 168 1.36 -13.11 6.20
N PRO A 169 1.12 -14.44 6.19
CA PRO A 169 1.18 -15.28 4.98
C PRO A 169 -0.09 -15.12 4.13
N VAL A 170 -0.47 -13.87 3.83
CA VAL A 170 -1.53 -13.54 2.87
C VAL A 170 -0.88 -13.42 1.51
N MET A 171 -1.22 -14.32 0.61
CA MET A 171 -0.74 -14.36 -0.76
C MET A 171 -1.73 -15.12 -1.63
N ASP A 172 -1.84 -14.70 -2.89
CA ASP A 172 -2.67 -15.38 -3.88
C ASP A 172 -1.97 -16.64 -4.42
N ALA A 173 -2.73 -17.51 -5.08
CA ALA A 173 -2.18 -18.65 -5.79
C ALA A 173 -1.35 -18.19 -6.99
N LYS A 174 -0.40 -19.03 -7.43
CA LYS A 174 0.45 -18.74 -8.59
C LYS A 174 -0.24 -18.99 -9.94
N LYS A 175 -1.35 -19.72 -9.91
CA LYS A 175 -2.16 -20.12 -11.05
C LYS A 175 -3.60 -20.28 -10.59
N PHE A 176 -4.52 -20.13 -11.54
CA PHE A 176 -5.96 -20.28 -11.31
C PHE A 176 -6.29 -21.54 -10.53
N VAL A 177 -7.11 -21.38 -9.48
CA VAL A 177 -7.62 -22.48 -8.65
C VAL A 177 -9.10 -22.67 -8.98
N PRO A 178 -9.50 -23.86 -9.50
CA PRO A 178 -10.89 -24.15 -9.81
C PRO A 178 -11.80 -24.03 -8.58
N PHE A 179 -12.99 -23.44 -8.77
CA PHE A 179 -13.95 -23.26 -7.68
C PHE A 179 -15.40 -23.45 -8.15
N ASP A 180 -16.32 -23.58 -7.20
CA ASP A 180 -17.72 -23.82 -7.49
C ASP A 180 -18.42 -22.57 -8.02
N LEU A 181 -19.27 -22.72 -9.04
CA LEU A 181 -20.15 -21.66 -9.54
C LEU A 181 -21.60 -21.95 -9.17
N LYS A 182 -22.32 -20.93 -8.71
CA LYS A 182 -23.72 -21.04 -8.28
C LYS A 182 -24.69 -20.66 -9.38
N GLU A 183 -25.76 -21.45 -9.50
CA GLU A 183 -26.84 -21.21 -10.47
C GLU A 183 -27.28 -19.75 -10.47
N GLY A 184 -27.36 -19.15 -11.66
CA GLY A 184 -27.87 -17.79 -11.83
C GLY A 184 -26.92 -16.66 -11.42
N ARG A 185 -25.83 -16.93 -10.70
CA ARG A 185 -24.86 -15.90 -10.31
C ARG A 185 -23.80 -15.68 -11.39
N PHE A 186 -23.56 -14.42 -11.73
CA PHE A 186 -22.53 -14.00 -12.66
C PHE A 186 -21.14 -14.04 -12.02
N GLN A 187 -20.14 -14.46 -12.79
CA GLN A 187 -18.73 -14.38 -12.42
C GLN A 187 -17.91 -13.85 -13.59
N GLN A 188 -17.19 -12.76 -13.36
CA GLN A 188 -16.26 -12.16 -14.33
C GLN A 188 -14.90 -12.86 -14.27
N TYR A 189 -14.31 -13.11 -15.44
CA TYR A 189 -12.96 -13.63 -15.62
C TYR A 189 -12.06 -12.61 -16.33
N TRP A 190 -10.76 -12.74 -16.07
CA TRP A 190 -9.69 -11.92 -16.60
C TRP A 190 -8.72 -12.84 -17.35
N PHE A 191 -8.57 -12.65 -18.65
CA PHE A 191 -7.72 -13.51 -19.48
C PHE A 191 -6.70 -12.68 -20.24
N THR A 192 -5.46 -12.75 -19.77
CA THR A 192 -4.34 -11.92 -20.23
C THR A 192 -3.41 -12.73 -21.13
N TRP A 193 -2.93 -12.11 -22.20
CA TRP A 193 -1.92 -12.66 -23.10
C TRP A 193 -0.73 -11.73 -23.21
N LYS A 194 0.47 -12.28 -22.99
CA LYS A 194 1.74 -11.61 -23.30
C LYS A 194 2.20 -12.03 -24.69
N ILE A 195 2.02 -11.15 -25.68
CA ILE A 195 2.39 -11.44 -27.07
C ILE A 195 3.92 -11.49 -27.18
N PRO A 196 4.51 -12.58 -27.72
CA PRO A 196 5.96 -12.65 -27.94
C PRO A 196 6.48 -11.51 -28.83
N ASP A 197 7.69 -11.01 -28.53
CA ASP A 197 8.33 -9.94 -29.31
C ASP A 197 8.55 -10.33 -30.78
N ASP A 198 8.73 -11.63 -31.05
CA ASP A 198 8.97 -12.23 -32.36
C ASP A 198 7.73 -12.87 -33.00
N ALA A 199 6.54 -12.66 -32.42
CA ALA A 199 5.29 -13.18 -32.96
C ALA A 199 5.06 -12.70 -34.41
N ARG A 200 4.58 -13.58 -35.29
CA ARG A 200 4.25 -13.18 -36.67
C ARG A 200 2.95 -12.40 -36.67
N ALA A 201 2.87 -11.34 -37.46
CA ALA A 201 1.62 -10.59 -37.61
C ALA A 201 0.51 -11.45 -38.23
N GLY A 202 -0.72 -11.28 -37.73
CA GLY A 202 -1.94 -11.94 -38.21
C GLY A 202 -2.70 -12.67 -37.11
N LEU A 203 -3.70 -13.46 -37.53
CA LEU A 203 -4.69 -14.03 -36.62
C LEU A 203 -4.30 -15.41 -36.11
N TYR A 204 -4.21 -15.53 -34.79
CA TYR A 204 -3.96 -16.76 -34.05
C TYR A 204 -5.27 -17.32 -33.49
N ARG A 205 -5.39 -18.66 -33.50
CA ARG A 205 -6.58 -19.37 -33.01
C ARG A 205 -6.22 -20.50 -32.06
N GLY A 206 -7.02 -20.65 -31.02
CA GLY A 206 -6.96 -21.75 -30.07
C GLY A 206 -8.28 -21.92 -29.35
N THR A 207 -8.25 -22.57 -28.19
CA THR A 207 -9.43 -22.82 -27.37
C THR A 207 -9.15 -22.63 -25.89
N LEU A 208 -10.17 -22.20 -25.15
CA LEU A 208 -10.24 -22.29 -23.70
C LEU A 208 -11.14 -23.48 -23.35
N GLU A 209 -10.54 -24.58 -22.89
CA GLU A 209 -11.27 -25.77 -22.44
C GLU A 209 -11.87 -25.51 -21.06
N VAL A 210 -13.18 -25.73 -20.92
CA VAL A 210 -13.90 -25.58 -19.66
C VAL A 210 -14.13 -26.97 -19.07
N ARG A 211 -13.80 -27.15 -17.79
CA ARG A 211 -14.02 -28.41 -17.06
C ARG A 211 -14.86 -28.19 -15.81
N GLU A 212 -15.59 -29.22 -15.41
CA GLU A 212 -16.28 -29.35 -14.12
C GLU A 212 -15.75 -30.60 -13.44
N ASP A 213 -15.22 -30.46 -12.23
CA ASP A 213 -14.68 -31.60 -11.45
C ASP A 213 -13.71 -32.47 -12.28
N GLY A 214 -12.83 -31.79 -13.03
CA GLY A 214 -11.84 -32.41 -13.92
C GLY A 214 -12.39 -32.99 -15.24
N LYS A 215 -13.69 -32.94 -15.49
CA LYS A 215 -14.33 -33.48 -16.71
C LYS A 215 -14.65 -32.37 -17.71
N PRO A 216 -14.42 -32.57 -19.03
CA PRO A 216 -14.73 -31.56 -20.04
C PRO A 216 -16.23 -31.19 -20.07
N LEU A 217 -16.53 -29.90 -19.93
CA LEU A 217 -17.84 -29.30 -20.23
C LEU A 217 -17.92 -28.80 -21.68
N GLY A 218 -16.78 -28.38 -22.23
CA GLY A 218 -16.61 -28.07 -23.65
C GLY A 218 -15.49 -27.05 -23.88
N LYS A 219 -15.51 -26.35 -25.02
CA LYS A 219 -14.44 -25.43 -25.44
C LYS A 219 -15.01 -24.11 -25.96
N LEU A 220 -14.35 -23.02 -25.61
CA LEU A 220 -14.57 -21.68 -26.18
C LEU A 220 -13.46 -21.35 -27.18
N PRO A 221 -13.77 -20.97 -28.42
CA PRO A 221 -12.79 -20.41 -29.34
C PRO A 221 -12.10 -19.17 -28.76
N VAL A 222 -10.78 -19.12 -28.92
CA VAL A 222 -9.94 -17.96 -28.58
C VAL A 222 -9.28 -17.45 -29.86
N GLU A 223 -9.41 -16.16 -30.13
CA GLU A 223 -8.83 -15.47 -31.28
C GLU A 223 -7.95 -14.29 -30.83
N VAL A 224 -6.70 -14.26 -31.28
CA VAL A 224 -5.74 -13.18 -30.98
C VAL A 224 -5.20 -12.64 -32.30
N GLU A 225 -5.50 -11.38 -32.62
CA GLU A 225 -4.89 -10.68 -33.76
C GLU A 225 -3.58 -10.00 -33.33
N VAL A 226 -2.46 -10.39 -33.95
CA VAL A 226 -1.16 -9.75 -33.73
C VAL A 226 -0.93 -8.70 -34.81
N TYR A 227 -0.80 -7.43 -34.42
CA TYR A 227 -0.54 -6.32 -35.35
C TYR A 227 0.86 -6.40 -35.99
N PRO A 228 1.07 -5.79 -37.18
CA PRO A 228 2.35 -5.80 -37.88
C PRO A 228 3.37 -4.78 -37.34
N PHE A 229 3.37 -4.52 -36.03
CA PHE A 229 4.29 -3.60 -35.38
C PHE A 229 4.50 -3.96 -33.90
N ALA A 230 5.55 -3.40 -33.30
CA ALA A 230 5.78 -3.40 -31.86
C ALA A 230 5.64 -1.96 -31.33
N LEU A 231 5.20 -1.82 -30.08
CA LEU A 231 5.00 -0.51 -29.44
C LEU A 231 6.31 0.01 -28.82
N PRO A 232 6.65 1.30 -29.00
CA PRO A 232 7.77 1.93 -28.29
C PRO A 232 7.43 2.13 -26.81
N SER A 233 8.37 2.69 -26.03
CA SER A 233 8.02 3.28 -24.74
C SER A 233 7.08 4.48 -24.93
N ALA A 234 6.28 4.77 -23.90
CA ALA A 234 5.37 5.92 -23.90
C ALA A 234 6.19 7.21 -24.00
N ARG A 235 5.77 8.14 -24.86
CA ARG A 235 6.45 9.42 -25.12
C ARG A 235 5.50 10.58 -24.89
N THR A 236 6.04 11.77 -24.61
CA THR A 236 5.19 12.95 -24.41
C THR A 236 4.54 13.37 -25.72
N HIS A 237 3.39 14.03 -25.60
CA HIS A 237 2.62 14.50 -26.76
C HIS A 237 3.40 15.53 -27.58
N TYR A 238 4.01 16.52 -26.93
CA TYR A 238 4.68 17.64 -27.59
C TYR A 238 6.10 17.32 -28.11
N ASP A 239 6.81 16.33 -27.54
CA ASP A 239 8.21 16.01 -27.85
C ASP A 239 8.47 14.48 -27.82
N THR A 240 8.50 13.86 -29.01
CA THR A 240 8.70 12.41 -29.16
C THR A 240 10.09 11.91 -28.75
N SER A 241 11.01 12.78 -28.34
CA SER A 241 12.29 12.39 -27.75
C SER A 241 12.21 12.18 -26.23
N ARG A 242 11.11 12.59 -25.59
CA ARG A 242 10.93 12.51 -24.13
C ARG A 242 10.02 11.35 -23.75
N PRO A 243 10.35 10.62 -22.66
CA PRO A 243 9.45 9.61 -22.12
C PRO A 243 8.25 10.26 -21.45
N PHE A 244 7.09 9.62 -21.54
CA PHE A 244 5.97 9.89 -20.66
C PHE A 244 6.21 9.17 -19.33
N ILE A 245 6.39 9.93 -18.26
CA ILE A 245 6.82 9.45 -16.95
C ILE A 245 5.65 8.74 -16.25
N SER A 246 5.89 7.53 -15.75
CA SER A 246 4.98 6.84 -14.83
C SER A 246 5.71 6.48 -13.55
N ALA A 247 5.63 7.40 -12.58
CA ALA A 247 6.26 7.26 -11.28
C ALA A 247 5.22 7.13 -10.17
N TRP A 248 5.52 6.28 -9.18
CA TRP A 248 4.58 5.95 -8.11
C TRP A 248 5.24 6.16 -6.75
N MET A 249 4.75 7.14 -5.99
CA MET A 249 5.21 7.34 -4.62
C MET A 249 4.96 6.07 -3.79
N GLY A 250 5.72 5.89 -2.71
CA GLY A 250 5.64 4.68 -1.88
C GLY A 250 5.93 3.36 -2.62
N THR A 251 6.55 3.41 -3.81
CA THR A 251 7.19 2.22 -4.39
C THR A 251 8.15 1.61 -3.35
N PRO A 252 7.96 0.35 -2.93
CA PRO A 252 8.75 -0.22 -1.85
C PRO A 252 10.25 -0.27 -2.15
N SER A 253 11.06 0.13 -1.17
CA SER A 253 12.51 -0.11 -1.19
C SER A 253 12.85 -1.40 -0.46
N LEU A 254 13.97 -2.03 -0.83
CA LEU A 254 14.46 -3.23 -0.13
C LEU A 254 14.76 -2.95 1.34
N ALA A 255 15.24 -1.74 1.66
CA ALA A 255 15.45 -1.32 3.05
C ALA A 255 14.13 -1.26 3.84
N GLY A 256 13.07 -0.70 3.24
CA GLY A 256 11.73 -0.67 3.85
C GLY A 256 11.19 -2.08 4.07
N GLU A 257 11.15 -2.91 3.04
CA GLU A 257 10.66 -4.29 3.15
C GLU A 257 11.49 -5.13 4.15
N LEU A 258 12.81 -4.94 4.21
CA LEU A 258 13.67 -5.64 5.17
C LEU A 258 13.40 -5.19 6.62
N ALA A 259 13.12 -3.89 6.82
CA ALA A 259 12.81 -3.37 8.13
C ALA A 259 11.56 -4.01 8.76
N HIS A 260 10.68 -4.59 7.95
CA HIS A 260 9.46 -5.25 8.41
C HIS A 260 9.52 -6.79 8.34
N SER A 261 10.03 -7.36 7.23
CA SER A 261 10.16 -8.82 7.04
C SER A 261 11.26 -9.45 7.90
N LYS A 262 12.28 -8.65 8.23
CA LYS A 262 13.54 -9.05 8.90
C LYS A 262 14.34 -10.14 8.19
N ASN A 263 14.03 -10.41 6.92
CA ASN A 263 14.65 -11.46 6.11
C ASN A 263 14.95 -10.95 4.70
N LEU A 264 16.24 -10.84 4.37
CA LEU A 264 16.69 -10.27 3.10
C LEU A 264 16.17 -11.06 1.90
N ALA A 265 16.20 -12.39 1.94
CA ALA A 265 15.78 -13.21 0.81
C ALA A 265 14.28 -13.05 0.52
N VAL A 266 13.46 -12.98 1.58
CA VAL A 266 12.01 -12.71 1.47
C VAL A 266 11.77 -11.31 0.87
N SER A 267 12.45 -10.28 1.38
CA SER A 267 12.32 -8.92 0.87
C SER A 267 12.78 -8.79 -0.58
N GLU A 268 13.88 -9.43 -0.99
CA GLU A 268 14.36 -9.41 -2.37
C GLU A 268 13.37 -10.09 -3.33
N ALA A 269 12.79 -11.23 -2.92
CA ALA A 269 11.78 -11.93 -3.70
C ALA A 269 10.52 -11.08 -3.88
N LYS A 270 10.05 -10.47 -2.78
CA LYS A 270 8.88 -9.57 -2.80
C LYS A 270 9.12 -8.33 -3.66
N CYS A 271 10.22 -7.59 -3.44
CA CYS A 271 10.57 -6.43 -4.25
C CYS A 271 10.66 -6.80 -5.74
N ARG A 272 11.26 -7.94 -6.10
CA ARG A 272 11.34 -8.40 -7.49
C ARG A 272 9.96 -8.60 -8.11
N ASN A 273 8.99 -9.14 -7.37
CA ASN A 273 7.63 -9.33 -7.88
C ASN A 273 6.87 -8.01 -8.02
N ILE A 274 7.04 -7.07 -7.08
CA ILE A 274 6.46 -5.73 -7.17
C ILE A 274 7.02 -4.96 -8.37
N TYR A 275 8.35 -4.95 -8.53
CA TYR A 275 9.00 -4.28 -9.66
C TYR A 275 8.66 -4.91 -11.01
N ARG A 276 8.39 -6.23 -11.03
CA ARG A 276 7.92 -6.91 -12.24
C ARG A 276 6.53 -6.42 -12.63
N SER A 277 5.61 -6.32 -11.67
CA SER A 277 4.28 -5.78 -11.94
C SER A 277 4.35 -4.35 -12.46
N LEU A 278 5.19 -3.48 -11.85
CA LEU A 278 5.44 -2.12 -12.37
C LEU A 278 5.94 -2.15 -13.83
N ALA A 279 6.91 -3.01 -14.15
CA ALA A 279 7.44 -3.13 -15.51
C ALA A 279 6.38 -3.64 -16.52
N GLU A 280 5.59 -4.64 -16.13
CA GLU A 280 4.48 -5.20 -16.94
C GLU A 280 3.33 -4.21 -17.13
N HIS A 281 3.23 -3.20 -16.26
CA HIS A 281 2.25 -2.11 -16.34
C HIS A 281 2.80 -0.85 -17.01
N ASN A 282 3.97 -0.92 -17.69
CA ASN A 282 4.66 0.21 -18.30
C ASN A 282 5.05 1.34 -17.34
N ALA A 283 5.08 1.08 -16.02
CA ALA A 283 5.53 2.02 -15.00
C ALA A 283 7.04 1.87 -14.78
N HIS A 284 7.84 2.55 -15.61
CA HIS A 284 9.28 2.31 -15.70
C HIS A 284 10.15 3.30 -14.92
N GLU A 285 9.58 4.38 -14.39
CA GLU A 285 10.26 5.49 -13.73
C GLU A 285 10.09 5.38 -12.20
N PRO A 286 11.03 4.73 -11.48
CA PRO A 286 10.84 4.49 -10.06
C PRO A 286 10.92 5.78 -9.24
N SER A 287 10.06 5.88 -8.22
CA SER A 287 10.28 6.71 -7.03
C SER A 287 11.07 5.88 -6.01
N GLY A 288 12.40 5.92 -6.09
CA GLY A 288 13.32 5.04 -5.35
C GLY A 288 14.61 4.82 -6.15
N PRO A 289 15.51 3.90 -5.74
CA PRO A 289 15.36 2.83 -4.74
C PRO A 289 15.67 3.23 -3.29
N GLY A 290 15.93 4.51 -3.01
CA GLY A 290 16.52 4.98 -1.76
C GLY A 290 17.88 5.63 -2.00
N VAL A 291 18.37 6.40 -1.02
CA VAL A 291 19.68 7.06 -1.10
C VAL A 291 20.79 6.01 -1.01
N PHE A 292 21.68 5.99 -1.99
CA PHE A 292 22.85 5.09 -1.95
C PHE A 292 23.86 5.54 -0.89
N GLY A 293 24.20 4.67 0.05
CA GLY A 293 25.23 4.91 1.07
C GLY A 293 26.63 4.49 0.60
N ALA A 294 26.71 3.49 -0.28
CA ALA A 294 27.97 3.02 -0.87
C ALA A 294 27.78 2.54 -2.34
N ASN A 295 28.90 2.39 -3.07
CA ASN A 295 28.91 1.93 -4.46
C ASN A 295 29.25 0.43 -4.59
N ASP A 296 28.59 -0.37 -3.78
CA ASP A 296 28.72 -1.83 -3.76
C ASP A 296 27.35 -2.50 -3.59
N THR A 297 27.30 -3.82 -3.74
CA THR A 297 26.06 -4.59 -3.73
C THR A 297 25.63 -5.04 -2.33
N ASP A 298 26.30 -4.62 -1.27
CA ASP A 298 25.80 -4.78 0.11
C ASP A 298 24.97 -3.58 0.56
N ASP A 299 25.10 -2.44 -0.13
CA ASP A 299 24.16 -1.34 -0.04
C ASP A 299 22.77 -1.75 -0.58
N LEU A 300 21.74 -1.65 0.26
CA LEU A 300 20.39 -2.11 -0.06
C LEU A 300 19.74 -1.30 -1.20
N ALA A 301 20.07 -0.02 -1.35
CA ALA A 301 19.53 0.79 -2.44
C ALA A 301 20.17 0.36 -3.78
N VAL A 302 21.47 0.05 -3.80
CA VAL A 302 22.13 -0.53 -4.99
C VAL A 302 21.52 -1.90 -5.35
N ARG A 303 21.26 -2.76 -4.35
CA ARG A 303 20.57 -4.04 -4.58
C ARG A 303 19.18 -3.83 -5.17
N SER A 304 18.39 -2.91 -4.62
CA SER A 304 17.08 -2.53 -5.16
C SER A 304 17.16 -2.05 -6.61
N LEU A 305 18.15 -1.21 -6.97
CA LEU A 305 18.35 -0.78 -8.37
C LEU A 305 18.57 -1.97 -9.31
N ILE A 306 19.41 -2.91 -8.90
CA ILE A 306 19.68 -4.13 -9.69
C ILE A 306 18.41 -4.97 -9.81
N LEU A 307 17.62 -5.11 -8.72
CA LEU A 307 16.34 -5.82 -8.73
C LEU A 307 15.33 -5.19 -9.69
N MET A 308 15.18 -3.86 -9.68
CA MET A 308 14.30 -3.11 -10.60
C MET A 308 14.65 -3.43 -12.06
N ARG A 309 15.94 -3.31 -12.40
CA ARG A 309 16.45 -3.57 -13.76
C ARG A 309 16.28 -5.04 -14.17
N GLN A 310 16.52 -5.98 -13.27
CA GLN A 310 16.30 -7.41 -13.52
C GLN A 310 14.81 -7.78 -13.63
N ALA A 311 13.92 -6.99 -13.01
CA ALA A 311 12.48 -7.18 -13.11
C ALA A 311 11.88 -6.58 -14.38
N GLY A 312 12.68 -5.87 -15.19
CA GLY A 312 12.28 -5.29 -16.47
C GLY A 312 12.05 -3.77 -16.46
N MET A 313 12.20 -3.11 -15.31
CA MET A 313 12.07 -1.65 -15.26
C MET A 313 13.21 -0.97 -16.03
N ARG A 314 12.89 0.06 -16.82
CA ARG A 314 13.87 0.77 -17.63
C ARG A 314 14.77 1.67 -16.78
N CYS A 315 14.20 2.38 -15.81
CA CYS A 315 14.91 3.33 -14.95
C CYS A 315 15.64 4.45 -15.73
N ASN A 316 15.11 4.84 -16.91
CA ASN A 316 15.69 5.89 -17.75
C ASN A 316 15.53 7.28 -17.12
N VAL A 317 14.45 7.47 -16.37
CA VAL A 317 14.22 8.58 -15.44
C VAL A 317 14.04 7.96 -14.06
N MET A 318 14.60 8.60 -13.03
CA MET A 318 14.41 8.21 -11.64
C MET A 318 14.01 9.44 -10.81
N ILE A 319 13.16 9.22 -9.81
CA ILE A 319 12.87 10.19 -8.77
C ILE A 319 13.46 9.61 -7.48
N ASN A 320 14.54 10.16 -6.97
CA ASN A 320 15.26 9.56 -5.85
C ASN A 320 16.10 10.57 -5.07
N GLY A 321 16.16 10.37 -3.75
CA GLY A 321 17.00 11.15 -2.85
C GLY A 321 16.45 12.52 -2.50
N HIS A 322 17.21 13.26 -1.69
CA HIS A 322 16.81 14.56 -1.16
C HIS A 322 17.57 15.69 -1.87
N SER A 323 16.85 16.67 -2.40
CA SER A 323 17.45 17.81 -3.12
C SER A 323 18.20 18.79 -2.23
N MET A 324 18.08 18.64 -0.91
CA MET A 324 18.75 19.46 0.10
C MET A 324 18.94 18.67 1.39
N ASP A 325 19.81 19.18 2.28
CA ASP A 325 19.86 18.72 3.66
C ASP A 325 18.64 19.28 4.41
N PHE A 326 17.61 18.45 4.62
CA PHE A 326 16.39 18.86 5.31
C PHE A 326 16.62 19.26 6.77
N GLY A 327 17.61 18.68 7.44
CA GLY A 327 17.96 19.03 8.82
C GLY A 327 18.47 20.46 8.94
N TRP A 328 19.09 20.99 7.90
CA TRP A 328 19.53 22.39 7.83
C TRP A 328 18.52 23.31 7.13
N ALA A 329 17.94 22.91 6.01
CA ALA A 329 17.09 23.77 5.18
C ALA A 329 15.65 23.90 5.72
N ALA A 330 15.15 22.88 6.42
CA ALA A 330 13.81 22.85 7.01
C ALA A 330 13.83 22.25 8.44
N PRO A 331 14.56 22.86 9.40
CA PRO A 331 14.69 22.33 10.74
C PRO A 331 13.34 22.39 11.48
N VAL A 332 12.98 21.29 12.15
CA VAL A 332 11.72 21.17 12.91
C VAL A 332 11.90 21.64 14.36
N GLU A 333 13.03 21.31 15.00
CA GLU A 333 13.24 21.52 16.45
C GLU A 333 14.07 22.76 16.78
N LYS A 334 14.66 23.41 15.76
CA LYS A 334 15.61 24.50 15.93
C LYS A 334 15.27 25.63 14.97
N PRO A 335 15.57 26.89 15.32
CA PRO A 335 15.48 27.99 14.38
C PRO A 335 16.40 27.72 13.18
N PHE A 336 15.93 28.12 12.00
CA PHE A 336 16.77 28.13 10.80
C PHE A 336 17.91 29.14 10.99
N ILE A 337 19.14 28.71 10.70
CA ILE A 337 20.34 29.55 10.71
C ILE A 337 20.74 29.79 9.26
N SER A 338 20.74 31.04 8.81
CA SER A 338 21.01 31.36 7.41
C SER A 338 22.51 31.22 7.06
N PRO A 339 22.86 31.07 5.77
CA PRO A 339 24.25 31.08 5.33
C PRO A 339 25.03 32.34 5.74
N GLU A 340 24.35 33.49 5.85
CA GLU A 340 24.93 34.76 6.27
C GLU A 340 25.19 34.81 7.79
N GLU A 341 24.35 34.13 8.58
CA GLU A 341 24.49 34.05 10.04
C GLU A 341 25.60 33.09 10.48
N ASP A 342 25.73 31.93 9.82
CA ASP A 342 26.80 30.95 10.08
C ASP A 342 27.33 30.32 8.77
N PRO A 343 28.27 31.00 8.10
CA PRO A 343 28.88 30.50 6.86
C PRO A 343 29.62 29.17 7.03
N GLU A 344 30.21 28.93 8.20
CA GLU A 344 31.00 27.71 8.47
C GLU A 344 30.10 26.49 8.64
N LEU A 345 28.97 26.62 9.35
CA LEU A 345 27.93 25.60 9.42
C LEU A 345 27.39 25.29 8.03
N TYR A 346 27.10 26.32 7.24
CA TYR A 346 26.57 26.14 5.90
C TYR A 346 27.54 25.36 5.00
N GLU A 347 28.82 25.75 4.96
CA GLU A 347 29.80 25.01 4.15
C GLU A 347 30.04 23.57 4.67
N ARG A 348 30.04 23.36 5.99
CA ARG A 348 30.13 22.00 6.53
C ARG A 348 28.95 21.12 6.09
N THR A 349 27.74 21.70 6.06
CA THR A 349 26.54 21.01 5.59
C THR A 349 26.60 20.72 4.09
N LEU A 350 26.97 21.72 3.27
CA LEU A 350 27.19 21.54 1.84
C LEU A 350 28.27 20.50 1.54
N GLY A 351 29.38 20.48 2.30
CA GLY A 351 30.44 19.48 2.17
C GLY A 351 29.94 18.06 2.38
N LYS A 352 29.09 17.81 3.39
CA LYS A 352 28.45 16.50 3.59
C LYS A 352 27.50 16.15 2.44
N TYR A 353 26.72 17.13 1.98
CA TYR A 353 25.79 16.93 0.88
C TYR A 353 26.48 16.62 -0.45
N ARG A 354 27.61 17.29 -0.75
CA ARG A 354 28.48 17.00 -1.90
C ARG A 354 28.95 15.55 -1.89
N ASN A 355 29.43 15.06 -0.75
CA ASN A 355 29.86 13.66 -0.62
C ASN A 355 28.71 12.68 -0.91
N MET A 356 27.51 12.95 -0.39
CA MET A 356 26.32 12.14 -0.68
C MET A 356 26.01 12.14 -2.19
N ALA A 357 26.02 13.31 -2.82
CA ALA A 357 25.75 13.46 -4.25
C ALA A 357 26.82 12.77 -5.12
N ASP A 358 28.09 12.78 -4.71
CA ASP A 358 29.19 12.09 -5.40
C ASP A 358 29.01 10.56 -5.35
N VAL A 359 28.52 10.01 -4.23
CA VAL A 359 28.15 8.59 -4.14
C VAL A 359 26.99 8.26 -5.08
N GLN A 360 25.94 9.09 -5.13
CA GLN A 360 24.83 8.86 -6.06
C GLN A 360 25.32 8.85 -7.51
N ALA A 361 26.18 9.79 -7.89
CA ALA A 361 26.75 9.89 -9.23
C ALA A 361 27.57 8.64 -9.60
N ALA A 362 28.44 8.20 -8.69
CA ALA A 362 29.29 7.03 -8.92
C ALA A 362 28.48 5.73 -9.11
N VAL A 363 27.36 5.58 -8.38
CA VAL A 363 26.45 4.43 -8.53
C VAL A 363 25.74 4.50 -9.87
N LEU A 364 25.09 5.63 -10.18
CA LEU A 364 24.28 5.76 -11.40
C LEU A 364 25.14 5.66 -12.68
N ASP A 365 26.34 6.22 -12.70
CA ASP A 365 27.28 6.03 -13.81
C ASP A 365 27.66 4.56 -13.99
N LYS A 366 27.96 3.87 -12.88
CA LYS A 366 28.38 2.46 -12.89
C LYS A 366 27.28 1.54 -13.38
N TYR A 367 26.05 1.68 -12.88
CA TYR A 367 24.97 0.72 -13.14
C TYR A 367 24.03 1.13 -14.28
N LEU A 368 23.76 2.41 -14.49
CA LEU A 368 22.84 2.89 -15.54
C LEU A 368 23.56 3.60 -16.69
N GLY A 369 24.70 4.23 -16.43
CA GLY A 369 25.46 4.99 -17.44
C GLY A 369 24.86 6.36 -17.75
N HIS A 370 23.92 6.83 -16.94
CA HIS A 370 23.33 8.15 -17.03
C HIS A 370 22.96 8.68 -15.64
N ARG A 371 22.76 10.00 -15.53
CA ARG A 371 22.41 10.70 -14.29
C ARG A 371 21.04 11.39 -14.35
N ASN A 372 20.15 10.91 -15.22
CA ASN A 372 18.78 11.41 -15.34
C ASN A 372 17.91 11.05 -14.12
N CYS A 373 18.25 11.67 -12.98
CA CYS A 373 17.66 11.46 -11.67
C CYS A 373 17.24 12.81 -11.10
N TYR A 374 16.01 12.86 -10.59
CA TYR A 374 15.39 14.03 -10.00
C TYR A 374 15.32 13.85 -8.49
N PHE A 375 15.93 14.76 -7.74
CA PHE A 375 16.01 14.69 -6.27
C PHE A 375 14.85 15.43 -5.63
N CYS A 376 14.21 14.85 -4.62
CA CYS A 376 12.98 15.38 -4.07
C CYS A 376 13.20 16.64 -3.21
N GLY A 377 12.48 17.69 -3.57
CA GLY A 377 12.33 18.97 -2.88
C GLY A 377 11.50 18.91 -1.61
N PRO A 378 11.43 20.04 -0.89
CA PRO A 378 10.44 20.21 0.16
C PRO A 378 9.03 20.06 -0.39
N ASP A 379 8.17 19.48 0.44
CA ASP A 379 6.79 19.14 0.13
C ASP A 379 5.87 20.34 0.37
N GLU A 380 5.03 20.69 -0.62
CA GLU A 380 4.01 21.75 -0.62
C GLU A 380 4.39 23.05 0.11
N CYS A 381 5.66 23.46 0.05
CA CYS A 381 6.18 24.53 0.89
C CYS A 381 6.09 25.90 0.22
N GLY A 382 6.17 26.98 1.01
CA GLY A 382 6.23 28.33 0.47
C GLY A 382 7.55 28.68 -0.22
N THR A 383 7.56 29.75 -1.03
CA THR A 383 8.73 30.22 -1.81
C THR A 383 10.00 30.36 -0.96
N TYR A 384 9.88 30.82 0.29
CA TYR A 384 11.02 31.04 1.17
C TYR A 384 11.75 29.73 1.53
N GLN A 385 11.01 28.65 1.78
CA GLN A 385 11.61 27.36 2.10
C GLN A 385 12.31 26.74 0.88
N HIS A 386 11.74 26.92 -0.32
CA HIS A 386 12.41 26.53 -1.57
C HIS A 386 13.76 27.23 -1.76
N ARG A 387 13.84 28.54 -1.52
CA ARG A 387 15.07 29.32 -1.70
C ARG A 387 16.22 28.83 -0.82
N ARG A 388 15.94 28.27 0.37
CA ARG A 388 16.95 27.67 1.24
C ARG A 388 17.64 26.46 0.59
N GLY A 389 16.97 25.80 -0.37
CA GLY A 389 17.51 24.68 -1.14
C GLY A 389 18.49 25.06 -2.25
N TYR A 390 18.54 26.32 -2.70
CA TYR A 390 19.21 26.69 -3.96
C TYR A 390 20.71 26.35 -4.02
N GLY A 391 21.45 26.50 -2.93
CA GLY A 391 22.85 26.09 -2.92
C GLY A 391 23.04 24.58 -3.08
N PHE A 392 22.14 23.77 -2.51
CA PHE A 392 22.14 22.33 -2.72
C PHE A 392 21.74 21.95 -4.15
N PHE A 393 20.75 22.66 -4.71
CA PHE A 393 20.31 22.46 -6.10
C PHE A 393 21.48 22.73 -7.06
N ALA A 394 22.25 23.79 -6.82
CA ALA A 394 23.45 24.09 -7.58
C ALA A 394 24.49 22.95 -7.50
N GLU A 395 24.69 22.35 -6.31
CA GLU A 395 25.60 21.20 -6.16
C GLU A 395 25.13 19.95 -6.91
N LEU A 396 23.81 19.71 -6.98
CA LEU A 396 23.22 18.66 -7.80
C LEU A 396 23.41 18.94 -9.30
N HIS A 397 23.11 20.15 -9.74
CA HIS A 397 23.21 20.55 -11.15
C HIS A 397 24.65 20.47 -11.67
N LYS A 398 25.66 20.85 -10.86
CA LYS A 398 27.09 20.66 -11.18
C LYS A 398 27.45 19.20 -11.48
N ARG A 399 26.69 18.24 -10.94
CA ARG A 399 26.86 16.79 -11.13
C ARG A 399 25.92 16.22 -12.19
N GLY A 400 25.13 17.04 -12.88
CA GLY A 400 24.19 16.62 -13.92
C GLY A 400 22.89 16.03 -13.40
N PHE A 401 22.60 16.18 -12.10
CA PHE A 401 21.29 15.84 -11.54
C PHE A 401 20.29 16.99 -11.73
N LYS A 402 19.03 16.69 -11.45
CA LYS A 402 17.93 17.65 -11.47
C LYS A 402 17.19 17.62 -10.14
N THR A 403 16.42 18.64 -9.87
CA THR A 403 15.56 18.71 -8.68
C THR A 403 14.10 18.50 -9.07
N TRP A 404 13.37 17.87 -8.17
CA TRP A 404 11.93 17.68 -8.20
C TRP A 404 11.30 18.52 -7.09
N SER A 405 10.07 18.99 -7.28
CA SER A 405 9.33 19.77 -6.30
C SER A 405 7.84 19.48 -6.37
N ASP A 406 7.10 19.72 -5.29
CA ASP A 406 5.65 19.94 -5.33
C ASP A 406 5.37 21.40 -4.99
N TYR A 407 4.96 22.18 -5.98
CA TYR A 407 4.75 23.62 -5.85
C TYR A 407 3.76 24.16 -6.87
N GLY A 408 3.03 25.21 -6.49
CA GLY A 408 1.89 25.72 -7.29
C GLY A 408 2.17 26.94 -8.17
N VAL A 409 3.31 27.63 -8.02
CA VAL A 409 3.58 28.91 -8.70
C VAL A 409 4.81 28.79 -9.61
N PRO A 410 4.63 28.55 -10.93
CA PRO A 410 5.73 28.30 -11.86
C PRO A 410 6.75 29.45 -11.92
N GLU A 411 6.31 30.70 -11.80
CA GLU A 411 7.14 31.90 -11.95
C GLU A 411 8.25 31.98 -10.89
N ASP A 412 8.03 31.38 -9.73
CA ASP A 412 8.95 31.46 -8.60
C ASP A 412 10.13 30.50 -8.74
N ILE A 413 9.90 29.28 -9.23
CA ILE A 413 10.92 28.20 -9.15
C ILE A 413 11.14 27.40 -10.42
N SER A 414 10.29 27.49 -11.47
CA SER A 414 10.38 26.63 -12.65
C SER A 414 11.74 26.69 -13.36
N TRP A 415 12.43 27.83 -13.29
CA TRP A 415 13.78 28.05 -13.83
C TRP A 415 14.90 27.36 -13.02
N SER A 416 14.61 26.94 -11.79
CA SER A 416 15.58 26.40 -10.82
C SER A 416 15.42 24.89 -10.57
N ILE A 417 14.37 24.28 -11.11
CA ILE A 417 14.07 22.86 -10.92
C ILE A 417 13.94 22.12 -12.25
N GLY A 418 14.08 20.80 -12.22
CA GLY A 418 13.93 19.97 -13.41
C GLY A 418 12.54 19.39 -13.60
N MET A 419 11.77 19.20 -12.53
CA MET A 419 10.41 18.65 -12.59
C MET A 419 9.57 19.17 -11.42
N ASN A 420 8.30 19.42 -11.67
CA ASN A 420 7.33 19.81 -10.67
C ASN A 420 6.13 18.87 -10.70
N ASP A 421 5.65 18.53 -9.53
CA ASP A 421 4.36 17.87 -9.33
C ASP A 421 3.29 18.94 -9.16
N VAL A 422 2.32 18.94 -10.07
CA VAL A 422 1.31 19.99 -10.18
C VAL A 422 0.02 19.52 -9.51
N PRO A 423 -0.49 20.23 -8.50
CA PRO A 423 -1.73 19.85 -7.85
C PRO A 423 -2.96 20.14 -8.74
N ALA A 424 -3.80 19.11 -8.92
CA ALA A 424 -5.21 19.17 -9.34
C ALA A 424 -5.62 19.84 -10.68
N ALA A 425 -4.69 20.37 -11.48
CA ALA A 425 -5.02 21.12 -12.72
C ALA A 425 -4.35 20.57 -13.98
N ALA A 426 -4.91 19.50 -14.57
CA ALA A 426 -4.47 18.95 -15.85
C ALA A 426 -4.96 19.79 -17.05
N ARG A 427 -4.26 20.90 -17.34
CA ARG A 427 -4.55 21.79 -18.47
C ARG A 427 -3.26 22.11 -19.23
N HIS A 428 -3.35 22.21 -20.56
CA HIS A 428 -2.24 22.61 -21.43
C HIS A 428 -1.53 23.89 -20.94
N THR A 429 -2.30 24.92 -20.56
CA THR A 429 -1.73 26.18 -20.05
C THR A 429 -0.87 25.99 -18.80
N THR A 430 -1.20 25.02 -17.95
CA THR A 430 -0.44 24.74 -16.73
C THR A 430 0.89 24.08 -17.07
N ALA A 431 0.88 23.03 -17.89
CA ALA A 431 2.10 22.37 -18.35
C ALA A 431 3.02 23.35 -19.09
N TRP A 432 2.46 24.15 -19.98
CA TRP A 432 3.17 25.18 -20.74
C TRP A 432 3.91 26.20 -19.84
N LEU A 433 3.31 26.63 -18.73
CA LEU A 433 3.97 27.56 -17.80
C LEU A 433 5.19 26.94 -17.13
N TRP A 434 5.14 25.66 -16.77
CA TRP A 434 6.29 24.93 -16.22
C TRP A 434 7.38 24.71 -17.28
N HIS A 435 6.99 24.31 -18.49
CA HIS A 435 7.92 24.09 -19.60
C HIS A 435 8.70 25.34 -20.00
N LYS A 436 8.12 26.54 -19.85
CA LYS A 436 8.85 27.81 -20.07
C LYS A 436 10.12 27.92 -19.20
N GLY A 437 10.07 27.42 -17.97
CA GLY A 437 11.21 27.35 -17.06
C GLY A 437 12.15 26.17 -17.33
N SER A 438 11.84 25.32 -18.31
CA SER A 438 12.48 24.01 -18.56
C SER A 438 12.17 22.91 -17.53
N ALA A 439 11.21 23.14 -16.62
CA ALA A 439 10.75 22.13 -15.68
C ALA A 439 9.68 21.23 -16.33
N LEU A 440 9.80 19.92 -16.12
CA LEU A 440 8.76 18.96 -16.48
C LEU A 440 7.53 19.14 -15.57
N ALA A 441 6.33 18.85 -16.08
CA ALA A 441 5.08 18.88 -15.34
C ALA A 441 4.50 17.46 -15.21
N VAL A 442 4.52 16.92 -13.99
CA VAL A 442 3.79 15.70 -13.62
C VAL A 442 2.65 16.07 -12.66
N THR A 443 1.75 15.14 -12.37
CA THR A 443 0.69 15.38 -11.38
C THR A 443 0.34 14.12 -10.60
N TYR A 444 0.01 14.29 -9.33
CA TYR A 444 -0.50 13.26 -8.43
C TYR A 444 -2.01 13.39 -8.12
N ALA A 445 -2.61 14.57 -8.33
CA ALA A 445 -3.94 14.89 -7.78
C ALA A 445 -5.06 15.00 -8.83
N GLY A 446 -4.83 14.65 -10.10
CA GLY A 446 -5.89 14.51 -11.11
C GLY A 446 -6.61 13.17 -10.92
N THR A 447 -7.47 13.15 -9.90
CA THR A 447 -7.84 12.04 -8.99
C THR A 447 -6.66 11.36 -8.30
N PHE A 448 -6.66 11.43 -6.97
CA PHE A 448 -5.78 10.68 -6.08
C PHE A 448 -6.00 9.18 -6.20
N THR A 449 -4.99 8.39 -5.85
CA THR A 449 -5.16 6.97 -5.54
C THR A 449 -6.34 6.69 -4.62
N GLY A 450 -7.18 5.72 -4.98
CA GLY A 450 -8.36 5.33 -4.19
C GLY A 450 -9.54 4.82 -4.99
N PRO A 451 -9.97 5.49 -6.10
CA PRO A 451 -11.05 5.00 -6.94
C PRO A 451 -10.74 3.65 -7.55
N SER A 452 -11.69 2.72 -7.50
CA SER A 452 -11.56 1.39 -8.09
C SER A 452 -11.92 1.33 -9.59
N CYS A 453 -12.62 2.34 -10.11
CA CYS A 453 -13.08 2.35 -11.49
C CYS A 453 -11.91 2.49 -12.49
N PRO A 454 -11.62 1.47 -13.32
CA PRO A 454 -10.52 1.51 -14.29
C PRO A 454 -10.65 2.62 -15.34
N ASP A 455 -11.88 2.95 -15.78
CA ASP A 455 -12.13 3.99 -16.79
C ASP A 455 -11.56 5.36 -16.35
N ILE A 456 -11.70 5.69 -15.07
CA ILE A 456 -11.20 6.95 -14.49
C ILE A 456 -9.68 7.04 -14.68
N TRP A 457 -8.96 5.93 -14.41
CA TRP A 457 -7.52 5.85 -14.54
C TRP A 457 -7.08 5.91 -16.00
N ARG A 458 -7.70 5.10 -16.86
CA ARG A 458 -7.40 5.04 -18.30
C ARG A 458 -7.58 6.40 -18.98
N ARG A 459 -8.66 7.10 -18.69
CA ARG A 459 -8.93 8.45 -19.25
C ARG A 459 -8.00 9.51 -18.68
N THR A 460 -7.87 9.54 -17.36
CA THR A 460 -7.22 10.66 -16.69
C THR A 460 -5.70 10.57 -16.78
N LYS A 461 -5.12 9.43 -16.37
CA LYS A 461 -3.67 9.23 -16.37
C LYS A 461 -3.10 8.96 -17.77
N GLY A 462 -3.97 8.55 -18.70
CA GLY A 462 -3.67 8.39 -20.11
C GLY A 462 -3.95 9.66 -20.91
N LEU A 463 -5.08 9.66 -21.62
CA LEU A 463 -5.39 10.65 -22.66
C LEU A 463 -5.43 12.10 -22.14
N ARG A 464 -6.04 12.36 -20.99
CA ARG A 464 -6.18 13.74 -20.48
C ARG A 464 -4.83 14.37 -20.20
N TYR A 465 -3.92 13.65 -19.56
CA TYR A 465 -2.57 14.16 -19.29
C TYR A 465 -1.76 14.30 -20.58
N TYR A 466 -1.83 13.30 -21.45
CA TYR A 466 -1.14 13.32 -22.74
C TYR A 466 -1.53 14.56 -23.58
N TYR A 467 -2.82 14.79 -23.83
CA TYR A 467 -3.28 15.94 -24.61
C TYR A 467 -3.18 17.29 -23.87
N ALA A 468 -2.98 17.28 -22.56
CA ALA A 468 -2.68 18.48 -21.78
C ALA A 468 -1.17 18.81 -21.74
N ASP A 469 -0.34 18.12 -22.53
CA ASP A 469 1.12 18.25 -22.56
C ASP A 469 1.79 18.03 -21.21
N PHE A 470 1.18 17.26 -20.30
CA PHE A 470 1.88 16.80 -19.10
C PHE A 470 2.95 15.78 -19.49
N ASP A 471 4.08 15.81 -18.79
CA ASP A 471 5.19 14.88 -18.99
C ASP A 471 4.92 13.50 -18.39
N GLY A 472 3.85 13.35 -17.60
CA GLY A 472 3.49 12.08 -16.98
C GLY A 472 2.70 12.21 -15.69
N LEU A 473 2.78 11.15 -14.89
CA LEU A 473 2.24 11.06 -13.55
C LEU A 473 3.36 10.77 -12.54
N HIS A 474 3.22 11.36 -11.36
CA HIS A 474 3.96 10.98 -10.17
C HIS A 474 2.93 10.72 -9.06
N GLU A 475 2.24 9.59 -9.15
CA GLU A 475 0.99 9.38 -8.42
C GLU A 475 1.20 9.25 -6.91
N TYR A 476 0.26 9.79 -6.13
CA TYR A 476 0.26 9.73 -4.67
C TYR A 476 -0.17 8.34 -4.22
N VAL A 477 0.88 7.53 -4.16
CA VAL A 477 1.12 6.24 -3.53
C VAL A 477 0.56 4.98 -4.17
N LEU A 478 1.46 4.04 -4.48
CA LEU A 478 1.11 2.67 -4.92
C LEU A 478 0.25 1.95 -3.86
N PHE A 479 0.71 1.98 -2.60
CA PHE A 479 -0.05 1.63 -1.40
C PHE A 479 0.58 2.25 -0.15
N TYR A 480 -0.23 2.65 0.83
CA TYR A 480 0.22 3.37 2.02
C TYR A 480 0.28 2.49 3.29
N ASN A 481 1.48 2.23 3.83
CA ASN A 481 1.72 1.30 4.97
C ASN A 481 1.31 1.82 6.36
N ARG A 482 0.24 2.61 6.47
CA ARG A 482 -0.18 3.20 7.75
C ARG A 482 -1.35 2.46 8.41
N TRP A 483 -2.11 1.68 7.66
CA TRP A 483 -3.38 1.10 8.14
C TRP A 483 -3.65 -0.29 7.54
N ASN A 484 -4.75 -0.92 7.93
CA ASN A 484 -5.15 -2.21 7.35
C ASN A 484 -5.75 -2.05 5.95
N HIS A 485 -4.97 -2.44 4.93
CA HIS A 485 -5.36 -2.45 3.51
C HIS A 485 -6.65 -3.23 3.20
N TRP A 486 -6.96 -4.24 4.02
CA TRP A 486 -8.10 -5.15 3.85
C TRP A 486 -9.36 -4.70 4.62
N ASN A 487 -9.33 -3.54 5.28
CA ASN A 487 -10.48 -3.01 6.01
C ASN A 487 -10.69 -1.50 5.83
N ASP A 488 -11.61 -1.13 4.95
CA ASP A 488 -11.97 0.26 4.68
C ASP A 488 -12.83 0.92 5.77
N PHE A 489 -13.40 0.14 6.70
CA PHE A 489 -14.49 0.60 7.57
C PHE A 489 -14.05 1.08 8.96
N LYS A 490 -12.77 0.91 9.32
CA LYS A 490 -12.23 1.33 10.62
C LYS A 490 -11.54 2.69 10.58
N TRP A 491 -11.24 3.18 9.38
CA TRP A 491 -10.61 4.47 9.17
C TRP A 491 -11.58 5.62 9.44
N ARG A 492 -11.09 6.68 10.12
CA ARG A 492 -11.90 7.82 10.57
C ARG A 492 -11.74 9.08 9.71
N GLY A 493 -10.89 9.08 8.69
CA GLY A 493 -10.71 10.21 7.78
C GLY A 493 -11.67 10.16 6.60
N SER A 494 -11.76 11.27 5.86
CA SER A 494 -12.65 11.41 4.70
C SER A 494 -12.17 10.65 3.46
N TYR A 495 -10.87 10.37 3.36
CA TYR A 495 -10.31 9.54 2.28
C TYR A 495 -10.44 8.05 2.60
N THR A 496 -10.62 7.20 1.59
CA THR A 496 -10.40 5.76 1.74
C THR A 496 -8.91 5.45 1.89
N GLN A 497 -8.57 4.19 2.14
CA GLN A 497 -7.18 3.74 2.14
C GLN A 497 -6.54 4.04 0.78
N MET A 498 -5.48 4.86 0.79
CA MET A 498 -4.72 5.24 -0.40
C MET A 498 -3.90 4.04 -0.89
N GLN A 499 -4.46 3.29 -1.84
CA GLN A 499 -3.83 2.18 -2.52
C GLN A 499 -4.51 1.92 -3.87
N ILE A 500 -3.72 1.55 -4.87
CA ILE A 500 -4.20 1.04 -6.17
C ILE A 500 -3.96 -0.45 -6.31
N VAL A 501 -3.10 -1.04 -5.49
CA VAL A 501 -2.81 -2.48 -5.42
C VAL A 501 -2.87 -2.97 -3.98
N TYR A 502 -2.94 -4.28 -3.80
CA TYR A 502 -3.01 -4.91 -2.48
C TYR A 502 -1.70 -5.62 -2.15
N PRO A 503 -0.90 -5.12 -1.20
CA PRO A 503 0.36 -5.77 -0.84
C PRO A 503 0.15 -7.11 -0.14
N THR A 504 0.95 -8.09 -0.53
CA THR A 504 0.96 -9.47 0.01
C THR A 504 2.33 -9.82 0.58
N TYR A 505 2.43 -11.01 1.17
CA TYR A 505 3.70 -11.57 1.67
C TYR A 505 4.81 -11.63 0.63
N ASP A 506 4.45 -11.84 -0.63
CA ASP A 506 5.38 -12.11 -1.72
C ASP A 506 5.26 -11.13 -2.90
N GLY A 507 4.43 -10.10 -2.82
CA GLY A 507 4.27 -9.14 -3.90
C GLY A 507 3.05 -8.24 -3.71
N ILE A 508 2.25 -8.14 -4.77
CA ILE A 508 1.00 -7.39 -4.81
C ILE A 508 -0.07 -8.19 -5.56
N ILE A 509 -1.32 -7.92 -5.25
CA ILE A 509 -2.50 -8.29 -6.03
C ILE A 509 -2.95 -7.08 -6.83
N ALA A 510 -3.14 -7.25 -8.13
CA ALA A 510 -3.60 -6.21 -9.04
C ALA A 510 -5.09 -5.91 -8.82
N THR A 511 -5.45 -4.65 -9.03
CA THR A 511 -6.85 -4.22 -9.12
C THR A 511 -7.22 -3.90 -10.55
N LEU A 512 -8.52 -3.79 -10.84
CA LEU A 512 -8.98 -3.23 -12.12
C LEU A 512 -8.42 -1.82 -12.35
N ALA A 513 -8.35 -0.98 -11.31
CA ALA A 513 -7.74 0.35 -11.41
C ALA A 513 -6.27 0.30 -11.86
N TRP A 514 -5.49 -0.64 -11.32
CA TRP A 514 -4.10 -0.84 -11.71
C TRP A 514 -3.95 -1.27 -13.18
N GLU A 515 -4.79 -2.20 -13.64
CA GLU A 515 -4.84 -2.57 -15.06
C GLU A 515 -5.31 -1.39 -15.93
N GLY A 516 -6.23 -0.55 -15.43
CA GLY A 516 -6.64 0.69 -16.08
C GLY A 516 -5.48 1.66 -16.31
N VAL A 517 -4.47 1.69 -15.42
CA VAL A 517 -3.22 2.44 -15.62
C VAL A 517 -2.37 1.82 -16.72
N ARG A 518 -2.19 0.48 -16.74
CA ARG A 518 -1.44 -0.20 -17.81
C ARG A 518 -2.01 0.16 -19.18
N GLU A 519 -3.32 0.07 -19.31
CA GLU A 519 -4.04 0.43 -20.54
C GLU A 519 -3.91 1.90 -20.92
N ALA A 520 -3.90 2.80 -19.93
CA ALA A 520 -3.69 4.22 -20.15
C ALA A 520 -2.32 4.47 -20.79
N LEU A 521 -1.30 3.78 -20.29
CA LEU A 521 0.07 3.88 -20.79
C LEU A 521 0.21 3.17 -22.14
N ASP A 522 -0.46 2.05 -22.36
CA ASP A 522 -0.53 1.40 -23.68
C ASP A 522 -1.20 2.32 -24.71
N ASP A 523 -2.31 2.98 -24.39
CA ASP A 523 -2.93 3.99 -25.26
C ASP A 523 -1.92 5.09 -25.68
N ILE A 524 -1.10 5.57 -24.73
CA ILE A 524 -0.03 6.54 -25.01
C ILE A 524 1.06 5.92 -25.89
N ARG A 525 1.44 4.66 -25.70
CA ARG A 525 2.41 3.97 -26.56
C ARG A 525 1.92 3.83 -28.00
N TYR A 526 0.63 3.55 -28.20
CA TYR A 526 -0.01 3.56 -29.52
C TYR A 526 0.05 4.96 -30.15
N LEU A 527 -0.33 6.01 -29.42
CA LEU A 527 -0.26 7.39 -29.91
C LEU A 527 1.19 7.83 -30.21
N SER A 528 2.14 7.41 -29.37
CA SER A 528 3.57 7.64 -29.57
C SER A 528 4.06 7.04 -30.88
N LEU A 529 3.68 5.78 -31.16
CA LEU A 529 4.03 5.12 -32.42
C LEU A 529 3.37 5.80 -33.62
N LEU A 530 2.08 6.15 -33.53
CA LEU A 530 1.37 6.87 -34.59
C LEU A 530 2.11 8.17 -34.94
N ARG A 531 2.48 8.96 -33.93
CA ARG A 531 3.25 10.20 -34.13
C ARG A 531 4.59 9.94 -34.80
N LEU A 532 5.36 8.97 -34.32
CA LEU A 532 6.67 8.62 -34.89
C LEU A 532 6.59 8.18 -36.35
N ARG A 533 5.57 7.41 -36.72
CA ARG A 533 5.38 6.96 -38.11
C ARG A 533 4.85 8.09 -38.99
N ALA A 534 3.99 8.95 -38.47
CA ALA A 534 3.50 10.12 -39.19
C ALA A 534 4.65 11.11 -39.50
N GLU A 535 5.51 11.39 -38.52
CA GLU A 535 6.69 12.24 -38.69
C GLU A 535 7.69 11.64 -39.70
N ALA A 536 7.89 10.32 -39.68
CA ALA A 536 8.71 9.63 -40.68
C ALA A 536 8.12 9.76 -42.11
N ALA A 537 6.81 9.59 -42.25
CA ALA A 537 6.10 9.80 -43.53
C ALA A 537 6.23 11.24 -44.02
N MET A 538 6.15 12.23 -43.13
CA MET A 538 6.33 13.65 -43.46
C MET A 538 7.74 13.98 -43.96
N ARG A 539 8.76 13.19 -43.60
CA ARG A 539 10.14 13.31 -44.10
C ARG A 539 10.38 12.58 -45.43
N SER A 540 9.42 11.81 -45.95
CA SER A 540 9.57 11.07 -47.20
C SER A 540 9.82 11.99 -48.40
N ALA A 541 10.59 11.51 -49.39
CA ALA A 541 10.75 12.19 -50.67
C ALA A 541 9.48 12.14 -51.55
N ASP A 542 8.57 11.19 -51.29
CA ASP A 542 7.30 11.05 -52.01
C ASP A 542 6.23 12.03 -51.46
N PRO A 543 5.66 12.93 -52.29
CA PRO A 543 4.64 13.88 -51.86
C PRO A 543 3.34 13.25 -51.34
N ALA A 544 2.94 12.08 -51.86
CA ALA A 544 1.74 11.38 -51.41
C ALA A 544 1.95 10.78 -50.01
N ILE A 545 3.11 10.18 -49.75
CA ILE A 545 3.48 9.68 -48.42
C ILE A 545 3.56 10.85 -47.43
N ARG A 546 4.16 11.98 -47.83
CA ARG A 546 4.19 13.19 -46.98
C ARG A 546 2.80 13.71 -46.64
N ALA A 547 1.88 13.71 -47.61
CA ALA A 547 0.50 14.14 -47.39
C ALA A 547 -0.24 13.20 -46.43
N CYS A 548 -0.06 11.88 -46.60
CA CYS A 548 -0.61 10.87 -45.71
C CYS A 548 -0.09 11.04 -44.26
N GLY A 549 1.21 11.26 -44.09
CA GLY A 549 1.81 11.55 -42.78
C GLY A 549 1.19 12.78 -42.10
N ARG A 550 1.01 13.87 -42.86
CA ARG A 550 0.34 15.09 -42.34
C ARG A 550 -1.12 14.84 -41.94
N GLU A 551 -1.87 14.10 -42.74
CA GLU A 551 -3.27 13.79 -42.43
C GLU A 551 -3.39 12.97 -41.14
N HIS A 552 -2.54 11.96 -40.94
CA HIS A 552 -2.52 11.16 -39.72
C HIS A 552 -2.08 11.97 -38.50
N PHE A 553 -1.08 12.84 -38.66
CA PHE A 553 -0.63 13.76 -37.61
C PHE A 553 -1.76 14.70 -37.18
N VAL A 554 -2.39 15.40 -38.14
CA VAL A 554 -3.49 16.34 -37.86
C VAL A 554 -4.68 15.63 -37.25
N TRP A 555 -5.02 14.43 -37.74
CA TRP A 555 -6.11 13.65 -37.14
C TRP A 555 -5.82 13.35 -35.67
N MET A 556 -4.62 12.85 -35.35
CA MET A 556 -4.23 12.51 -33.97
C MET A 556 -4.23 13.74 -33.06
N ASP A 557 -3.63 14.85 -33.51
CA ASP A 557 -3.45 16.07 -32.71
C ASP A 557 -4.77 16.83 -32.48
N ALA A 558 -5.78 16.61 -33.34
CA ALA A 558 -7.09 17.26 -33.25
C ALA A 558 -8.11 16.52 -32.37
N GLN A 559 -7.72 15.43 -31.69
CA GLN A 559 -8.63 14.67 -30.84
C GLN A 559 -8.93 15.42 -29.54
N ASP A 560 -10.19 15.41 -29.12
CA ASP A 560 -10.60 15.87 -27.79
C ASP A 560 -10.75 14.65 -26.87
N PRO A 561 -9.90 14.49 -25.83
CA PRO A 561 -9.98 13.34 -24.94
C PRO A 561 -11.33 13.21 -24.22
N GLU A 562 -12.08 14.30 -24.03
CA GLU A 562 -13.39 14.26 -23.39
C GLU A 562 -14.50 13.84 -24.35
N ALA A 563 -14.29 13.97 -25.66
CA ALA A 563 -15.25 13.58 -26.69
C ALA A 563 -15.13 12.09 -27.09
N ILE A 564 -14.05 11.41 -26.70
CA ILE A 564 -13.82 9.99 -27.01
C ILE A 564 -14.65 9.14 -26.04
N ILE A 565 -15.79 8.63 -26.52
CA ILE A 565 -16.68 7.81 -25.69
C ILE A 565 -16.13 6.37 -25.55
N ASP A 566 -15.83 5.71 -26.66
CA ASP A 566 -15.32 4.33 -26.71
C ASP A 566 -13.80 4.31 -26.93
N LEU A 567 -13.04 4.07 -25.84
CA LEU A 567 -11.58 4.02 -25.85
C LEU A 567 -11.04 2.80 -26.61
N HIS A 568 -11.78 1.69 -26.67
CA HIS A 568 -11.39 0.51 -27.43
C HIS A 568 -11.51 0.75 -28.94
N ALA A 569 -12.61 1.39 -29.37
CA ALA A 569 -12.75 1.82 -30.76
C ALA A 569 -11.69 2.85 -31.15
N PHE A 570 -11.37 3.79 -30.26
CA PHE A 570 -10.31 4.75 -30.48
C PHE A 570 -8.94 4.07 -30.67
N ARG A 571 -8.53 3.17 -29.76
CA ARG A 571 -7.27 2.42 -29.90
C ARG A 571 -7.23 1.62 -31.20
N ARG A 572 -8.33 0.95 -31.59
CA ARG A 572 -8.39 0.21 -32.87
C ARG A 572 -8.18 1.13 -34.08
N GLU A 573 -8.74 2.33 -34.07
CA GLU A 573 -8.51 3.30 -35.15
C GLU A 573 -7.05 3.79 -35.17
N VAL A 574 -6.44 4.03 -34.00
CA VAL A 574 -5.01 4.34 -33.88
C VAL A 574 -4.15 3.19 -34.45
N ALA A 575 -4.45 1.94 -34.10
CA ALA A 575 -3.75 0.75 -34.60
C ALA A 575 -3.88 0.59 -36.12
N ARG A 576 -5.08 0.84 -36.68
CA ARG A 576 -5.33 0.83 -38.13
C ARG A 576 -4.48 1.88 -38.85
N ARG A 577 -4.41 3.08 -38.29
CA ARG A 577 -3.60 4.20 -38.78
C ARG A 577 -2.09 3.91 -38.73
N ILE A 578 -1.62 3.32 -37.63
CA ILE A 578 -0.23 2.85 -37.52
C ILE A 578 0.06 1.82 -38.61
N THR A 579 -0.82 0.85 -38.83
CA THR A 579 -0.65 -0.20 -39.84
C THR A 579 -0.46 0.39 -41.25
N ILE A 580 -1.24 1.41 -41.59
CA ILE A 580 -1.10 2.13 -42.87
C ILE A 580 0.29 2.76 -42.98
N LEU A 581 0.70 3.54 -41.96
CA LEU A 581 1.98 4.25 -42.01
C LEU A 581 3.16 3.28 -41.97
N VAL A 582 3.10 2.20 -41.20
CA VAL A 582 4.11 1.13 -41.21
C VAL A 582 4.24 0.52 -42.60
N GLY A 583 3.13 0.31 -43.31
CA GLY A 583 3.15 -0.16 -44.71
C GLY A 583 3.82 0.82 -45.69
N LEU A 584 3.87 2.11 -45.37
CA LEU A 584 4.45 3.16 -46.22
C LEU A 584 5.91 3.49 -45.90
N VAL A 585 6.28 3.52 -44.62
CA VAL A 585 7.60 4.00 -44.15
C VAL A 585 8.37 2.96 -43.33
N GLY A 586 7.83 1.76 -43.19
CA GLY A 586 8.40 0.70 -42.37
C GLY A 586 8.09 0.86 -40.88
N GLU A 587 8.45 -0.17 -40.12
CA GLU A 587 8.29 -0.18 -38.66
C GLU A 587 9.18 0.86 -37.97
N GLU A 588 8.83 1.23 -36.74
CA GLU A 588 9.73 2.02 -35.88
C GLU A 588 10.95 1.17 -35.51
N PRO A 589 12.19 1.67 -35.68
CA PRO A 589 13.38 0.96 -35.23
C PRO A 589 13.29 0.63 -33.73
N PRO A 590 13.78 -0.53 -33.29
CA PRO A 590 13.78 -0.87 -31.88
C PRO A 590 14.57 0.15 -31.07
N GLU A 591 14.12 0.42 -29.84
CA GLU A 591 14.80 1.35 -28.95
C GLU A 591 16.21 0.85 -28.62
N ALA A 592 17.13 1.79 -28.40
CA ALA A 592 18.50 1.46 -28.04
C ALA A 592 18.52 0.57 -26.78
N PRO A 593 19.33 -0.50 -26.77
CA PRO A 593 19.44 -1.37 -25.62
C PRO A 593 19.99 -0.59 -24.44
N LEU A 594 19.38 -0.79 -23.28
CA LEU A 594 19.81 -0.15 -22.05
C LEU A 594 21.12 -0.79 -21.55
N LYS A 595 21.91 -0.02 -20.79
CA LYS A 595 23.11 -0.56 -20.15
C LYS A 595 22.74 -1.79 -19.30
N PRO A 596 23.40 -2.95 -19.51
CA PRO A 596 23.18 -4.12 -18.67
C PRO A 596 23.64 -3.85 -17.23
N VAL A 597 22.84 -4.30 -16.26
CA VAL A 597 23.26 -4.40 -14.87
C VAL A 597 23.82 -5.80 -14.59
N PRO A 598 24.78 -5.95 -13.65
CA PRO A 598 25.26 -7.27 -13.28
C PRO A 598 24.15 -8.12 -12.65
N GLY A 599 24.39 -9.44 -12.61
CA GLY A 599 23.63 -10.33 -11.72
C GLY A 599 23.73 -9.85 -10.27
N LEU A 600 22.71 -10.14 -9.45
CA LEU A 600 22.70 -9.73 -8.05
C LEU A 600 23.52 -10.76 -7.24
N PRO A 601 24.70 -10.43 -6.71
CA PRO A 601 25.48 -11.38 -5.93
C PRO A 601 24.84 -11.61 -4.55
N PRO A 602 25.16 -12.73 -3.87
CA PRO A 602 24.82 -12.91 -2.48
C PRO A 602 25.41 -11.79 -1.63
N CYS A 603 24.62 -11.26 -0.70
CA CYS A 603 25.10 -10.26 0.26
C CYS A 603 26.28 -10.82 1.06
N THR A 604 27.32 -10.00 1.27
CA THR A 604 28.52 -10.41 2.00
C THR A 604 28.42 -10.17 3.52
N PHE A 605 27.54 -9.27 3.93
CA PHE A 605 27.17 -9.11 5.34
C PHE A 605 26.68 -10.43 5.93
N GLY A 606 27.38 -10.91 6.97
CA GLY A 606 27.09 -12.19 7.62
C GLY A 606 28.02 -13.35 7.24
N LYS A 607 28.94 -13.17 6.29
CA LYS A 607 29.90 -14.23 5.90
C LYS A 607 30.99 -14.47 6.93
N GLU A 608 31.50 -13.41 7.54
CA GLU A 608 32.51 -13.48 8.59
C GLU A 608 31.84 -13.28 9.95
N ILE A 609 31.61 -14.40 10.66
CA ILE A 609 31.06 -14.40 12.00
C ILE A 609 32.22 -14.64 12.98
N PRO A 610 32.42 -13.78 14.01
CA PRO A 610 33.43 -14.02 15.03
C PRO A 610 33.29 -15.39 15.69
N ALA A 611 34.40 -16.02 16.07
CA ALA A 611 34.37 -17.35 16.66
C ALA A 611 34.00 -17.34 18.16
N ASP A 612 34.40 -16.30 18.89
CA ASP A 612 34.20 -16.21 20.34
C ASP A 612 32.79 -15.75 20.71
N TYR A 613 32.34 -16.12 21.92
CA TYR A 613 31.02 -15.78 22.46
C TYR A 613 30.66 -14.29 22.33
N LYS A 614 31.56 -13.40 22.77
CA LYS A 614 31.29 -11.96 22.84
C LYS A 614 31.21 -11.36 21.45
N GLY A 615 32.09 -11.82 20.55
CA GLY A 615 32.06 -11.50 19.13
C GLY A 615 30.74 -11.90 18.47
N LYS A 616 30.30 -13.16 18.64
CA LYS A 616 29.04 -13.65 18.10
C LYS A 616 27.84 -12.86 18.61
N LEU A 617 27.75 -12.61 19.92
CA LEU A 617 26.64 -11.88 20.51
C LEU A 617 26.58 -10.41 20.04
N ASN A 618 27.73 -9.73 19.97
CA ASN A 618 27.79 -8.36 19.44
C ASN A 618 27.42 -8.32 17.95
N PHE A 619 27.84 -9.32 17.17
CA PHE A 619 27.45 -9.44 15.78
C PHE A 619 25.95 -9.70 15.62
N ALA A 620 25.34 -10.55 16.47
CA ALA A 620 23.89 -10.73 16.49
C ALA A 620 23.15 -9.41 16.79
N ARG A 621 23.65 -8.59 17.74
CA ARG A 621 23.10 -7.25 18.02
C ARG A 621 23.24 -6.29 16.83
N GLU A 622 24.34 -6.34 16.09
CA GLU A 622 24.48 -5.60 14.81
C GLU A 622 23.46 -6.07 13.78
N CYS A 623 23.27 -7.38 13.64
CA CYS A 623 22.26 -7.95 12.75
C CYS A 623 20.85 -7.45 13.11
N VAL A 624 20.51 -7.39 14.41
CA VAL A 624 19.22 -6.83 14.87
C VAL A 624 19.08 -5.35 14.48
N ARG A 625 20.13 -4.53 14.68
CA ARG A 625 20.14 -3.11 14.25
C ARG A 625 19.98 -2.93 12.75
N ARG A 626 20.42 -3.90 11.95
CA ARG A 626 20.25 -3.92 10.49
C ARG A 626 19.03 -4.71 10.01
N HIS A 627 18.15 -5.11 10.92
CA HIS A 627 16.95 -5.91 10.61
C HIS A 627 17.24 -7.26 9.93
N ARG A 628 18.40 -7.86 10.18
CA ARG A 628 18.83 -9.16 9.65
C ARG A 628 18.55 -10.29 10.64
N TYR A 629 17.28 -10.55 10.95
CA TYR A 629 16.92 -11.60 11.91
C TYR A 629 17.12 -12.99 11.32
N ASP A 630 17.11 -13.10 9.99
CA ASP A 630 17.57 -14.26 9.23
C ASP A 630 18.99 -14.71 9.58
N ILE A 631 19.86 -13.79 10.05
CA ILE A 631 21.19 -14.11 10.58
C ILE A 631 21.17 -14.16 12.12
N ALA A 632 20.53 -13.18 12.76
CA ALA A 632 20.60 -13.02 14.22
C ALA A 632 20.02 -14.24 14.97
N LEU A 633 18.85 -14.75 14.55
CA LEU A 633 18.19 -15.86 15.23
C LEU A 633 19.00 -17.17 15.15
N PRO A 634 19.45 -17.66 13.96
CA PRO A 634 20.31 -18.84 13.90
C PRO A 634 21.62 -18.67 14.67
N LEU A 635 22.19 -17.45 14.67
CA LEU A 635 23.42 -17.19 15.41
C LEU A 635 23.21 -17.28 16.92
N LEU A 636 22.15 -16.66 17.46
CA LEU A 636 21.79 -16.76 18.87
C LEU A 636 21.52 -18.22 19.26
N ALA A 637 20.75 -18.96 18.46
CA ALA A 637 20.52 -20.38 18.68
C ALA A 637 21.83 -21.18 18.72
N SER A 638 22.78 -20.91 17.81
CA SER A 638 24.09 -21.59 17.80
C SER A 638 24.92 -21.32 19.05
N ILE A 639 24.82 -20.13 19.65
CA ILE A 639 25.49 -19.83 20.92
C ILE A 639 24.79 -20.60 22.05
N ARG A 640 23.46 -20.60 22.07
CA ARG A 640 22.64 -21.26 23.09
C ARG A 640 22.86 -22.78 23.13
N GLU A 641 23.10 -23.39 21.97
CA GLU A 641 23.25 -24.83 21.78
C GLU A 641 24.70 -25.33 21.88
N ASP A 642 25.67 -24.42 21.94
CA ASP A 642 27.09 -24.78 22.12
C ASP A 642 27.32 -25.34 23.54
N PRO A 643 27.84 -26.58 23.68
CA PRO A 643 28.13 -27.19 24.98
C PRO A 643 29.11 -26.41 25.85
N ALA A 644 29.93 -25.53 25.26
CA ALA A 644 30.87 -24.68 25.99
C ALA A 644 30.22 -23.43 26.59
N THR A 645 28.98 -23.11 26.21
CA THR A 645 28.24 -21.94 26.69
C THR A 645 27.83 -22.12 28.15
N THR A 646 28.19 -21.15 29.00
CA THR A 646 27.81 -21.18 30.42
C THR A 646 26.34 -20.85 30.60
N LEU A 647 25.76 -21.18 31.76
CA LEU A 647 24.36 -20.88 32.04
C LEU A 647 24.04 -19.37 31.94
N ASP A 648 24.91 -18.49 32.43
CA ASP A 648 24.70 -17.04 32.34
C ASP A 648 24.68 -16.55 30.88
N GLN A 649 25.51 -17.15 30.03
CA GLN A 649 25.53 -16.88 28.60
C GLN A 649 24.27 -17.43 27.91
N THR A 650 23.83 -18.64 28.26
CA THR A 650 22.56 -19.20 27.78
C THR A 650 21.39 -18.28 28.13
N ILE A 651 21.37 -17.73 29.35
CA ILE A 651 20.37 -16.77 29.83
C ILE A 651 20.40 -15.49 28.99
N GLU A 652 21.58 -14.87 28.84
CA GLU A 652 21.73 -13.61 28.08
C GLU A 652 21.24 -13.77 26.64
N VAL A 653 21.65 -14.86 25.98
CA VAL A 653 21.30 -15.15 24.58
C VAL A 653 19.81 -15.43 24.43
N THR A 654 19.22 -16.25 25.31
CA THR A 654 17.78 -16.56 25.26
C THR A 654 16.92 -15.31 25.46
N LEU A 655 17.31 -14.41 26.38
CA LEU A 655 16.60 -13.15 26.59
C LEU A 655 16.70 -12.20 25.39
N ALA A 656 17.78 -12.28 24.63
CA ALA A 656 17.94 -11.55 23.37
C ALA A 656 17.13 -12.17 22.22
N GLU A 657 16.95 -13.50 22.21
CA GLU A 657 16.25 -14.25 21.16
C GLU A 657 14.72 -14.13 21.26
N VAL A 658 14.16 -14.25 22.46
CA VAL A 658 12.70 -14.20 22.74
C VAL A 658 11.97 -13.01 22.08
N PRO A 659 12.40 -11.74 22.23
CA PRO A 659 11.67 -10.61 21.63
C PRO A 659 11.70 -10.65 20.10
N LEU A 660 12.78 -11.15 19.50
CA LEU A 660 12.91 -11.26 18.04
C LEU A 660 11.91 -12.29 17.50
N LEU A 661 11.76 -13.42 18.19
CA LEU A 661 10.76 -14.44 17.85
C LEU A 661 9.33 -13.89 17.96
N CYS A 662 9.02 -13.14 19.00
CA CYS A 662 7.72 -12.48 19.16
C CYS A 662 7.43 -11.48 18.03
N GLU A 663 8.42 -10.67 17.62
CA GLU A 663 8.26 -9.74 16.50
C GLU A 663 7.97 -10.46 15.17
N MET A 664 8.43 -11.71 15.04
CA MET A 664 8.19 -12.59 13.90
C MET A 664 6.99 -13.53 14.07
N LEU A 665 6.09 -13.26 15.03
CA LEU A 665 4.90 -14.07 15.33
C LEU A 665 5.18 -15.54 15.71
N ARG A 666 6.41 -15.84 16.15
CA ARG A 666 6.86 -17.18 16.60
C ARG A 666 6.72 -17.34 18.11
N ARG A 667 5.56 -16.95 18.66
CA ARG A 667 5.28 -16.98 20.10
C ARG A 667 5.57 -18.34 20.73
N ASP A 668 5.08 -19.42 20.12
CA ASP A 668 5.14 -20.76 20.72
C ASP A 668 6.60 -21.23 20.86
N GLU A 669 7.48 -20.79 19.96
CA GLU A 669 8.91 -21.05 20.07
C GLU A 669 9.57 -20.22 21.16
N ALA A 670 9.23 -18.94 21.26
CA ALA A 670 9.72 -18.06 22.33
C ALA A 670 9.33 -18.60 23.72
N VAL A 671 8.10 -19.12 23.88
CA VAL A 671 7.63 -19.76 25.11
C VAL A 671 8.44 -21.03 25.43
N ARG A 672 8.68 -21.90 24.44
CA ARG A 672 9.50 -23.11 24.63
C ARG A 672 10.91 -22.79 25.11
N LEU A 673 11.54 -21.73 24.60
CA LEU A 673 12.87 -21.31 25.05
C LEU A 673 12.86 -20.88 26.52
N LEU A 674 11.83 -20.15 26.95
CA LEU A 674 11.67 -19.75 28.35
C LEU A 674 11.40 -20.95 29.27
N ASP A 675 10.59 -21.90 28.82
CA ASP A 675 10.30 -23.14 29.56
C ASP A 675 11.56 -23.97 29.79
N GLY A 676 12.38 -24.16 28.75
CA GLY A 676 13.67 -24.84 28.88
C GLY A 676 14.63 -24.17 29.88
N LEU A 677 14.60 -22.83 30.01
CA LEU A 677 15.34 -22.14 31.06
C LEU A 677 14.75 -22.40 32.45
N LEU A 678 13.43 -22.35 32.60
CA LEU A 678 12.74 -22.53 33.88
C LEU A 678 12.92 -23.94 34.46
N GLU A 679 13.20 -24.94 33.62
CA GLU A 679 13.55 -26.31 34.03
C GLU A 679 14.95 -26.43 34.67
N ARG A 680 15.84 -25.44 34.45
CA ARG A 680 17.20 -25.44 35.01
C ARG A 680 17.15 -25.21 36.52
N ARG A 681 17.75 -26.15 37.27
CA ARG A 681 17.78 -26.14 38.76
C ARG A 681 18.76 -25.11 39.31
N GLU A 682 19.72 -24.71 38.48
CA GLU A 682 20.82 -23.81 38.80
C GLU A 682 20.41 -22.33 38.80
N LEU A 683 19.19 -21.99 38.36
CA LEU A 683 18.68 -20.62 38.38
C LEU A 683 18.48 -20.11 39.81
N THR A 684 18.96 -18.90 40.08
CA THR A 684 18.61 -18.20 41.32
C THR A 684 17.11 -17.90 41.38
N ARG A 685 16.59 -17.73 42.60
CA ARG A 685 15.18 -17.34 42.80
C ARG A 685 14.82 -16.05 42.05
N ALA A 686 15.73 -15.08 42.01
CA ALA A 686 15.51 -13.82 41.29
C ALA A 686 15.44 -14.02 39.76
N GLN A 687 16.35 -14.82 39.18
CA GLN A 687 16.33 -15.15 37.75
C GLN A 687 15.04 -15.89 37.36
N ARG A 688 14.65 -16.89 38.16
CA ARG A 688 13.42 -17.67 37.93
C ARG A 688 12.18 -16.77 37.91
N GLY A 689 12.02 -15.89 38.90
CA GLY A 689 10.89 -14.97 38.93
C GLY A 689 10.88 -14.01 37.72
N ARG A 690 12.03 -13.48 37.30
CA ARG A 690 12.12 -12.62 36.10
C ARG A 690 11.74 -13.33 34.80
N PHE A 691 12.13 -14.60 34.64
CA PHE A 691 11.78 -15.38 33.46
C PHE A 691 10.29 -15.73 33.42
N LEU A 692 9.67 -15.97 34.58
CA LEU A 692 8.22 -16.12 34.67
C LEU A 692 7.52 -14.83 34.20
N LEU A 693 7.96 -13.64 34.64
CA LEU A 693 7.40 -12.37 34.12
C LEU A 693 7.59 -12.23 32.60
N ARG A 694 8.77 -12.59 32.08
CA ARG A 694 9.04 -12.59 30.64
C ARG A 694 8.14 -13.58 29.89
N LYS A 695 7.86 -14.75 30.47
CA LYS A 695 6.94 -15.75 29.92
C LYS A 695 5.51 -15.23 29.90
N VAL A 696 5.04 -14.52 30.93
CA VAL A 696 3.73 -13.82 30.91
C VAL A 696 3.69 -12.85 29.74
N GLN A 697 4.72 -12.01 29.58
CA GLN A 697 4.76 -11.06 28.47
C GLN A 697 4.75 -11.73 27.09
N THR A 698 5.46 -12.86 26.96
CA THR A 698 5.58 -13.64 25.72
C THR A 698 4.28 -14.38 25.40
N LEU A 699 3.62 -14.96 26.40
CA LEU A 699 2.29 -15.57 26.24
C LEU A 699 1.27 -14.54 25.78
N LEU A 700 1.46 -13.27 26.08
CA LEU A 700 0.59 -12.16 25.68
C LEU A 700 1.15 -11.38 24.47
N THR A 701 1.73 -12.07 23.50
CA THR A 701 2.04 -11.53 22.15
C THR A 701 1.19 -12.22 21.09
N ASP A 702 1.04 -11.59 19.94
CA ASP A 702 0.32 -12.16 18.79
C ASP A 702 1.06 -13.38 18.20
N ARG A 703 0.29 -14.36 17.72
CA ARG A 703 0.74 -15.44 16.83
C ARG A 703 0.11 -15.32 15.44
N ILE A 704 -1.05 -14.69 15.36
CA ILE A 704 -1.79 -14.38 14.13
C ILE A 704 -2.23 -12.91 14.24
N PHE A 705 -2.46 -12.23 13.11
CA PHE A 705 -2.83 -10.80 13.05
C PHE A 705 -3.91 -10.45 14.09
N GLU A 706 -3.57 -9.54 15.00
CA GLU A 706 -4.46 -9.04 16.06
C GLU A 706 -5.23 -10.17 16.77
N GLU A 707 -4.53 -11.26 17.13
CA GLU A 707 -5.12 -12.42 17.81
C GLU A 707 -5.88 -11.99 19.08
N GLU A 708 -7.18 -12.30 19.13
CA GLU A 708 -7.92 -12.23 20.38
C GLU A 708 -7.38 -13.30 21.34
N TYR A 709 -6.95 -12.86 22.53
CA TYR A 709 -6.43 -13.79 23.53
C TYR A 709 -7.50 -14.81 23.94
N THR A 710 -7.21 -16.09 23.72
CA THR A 710 -8.13 -17.17 24.13
C THR A 710 -8.18 -17.28 25.66
N ALA A 711 -9.29 -17.75 26.22
CA ALA A 711 -9.40 -18.00 27.67
C ALA A 711 -8.28 -18.91 28.19
N ALA A 712 -7.94 -19.98 27.44
CA ALA A 712 -6.83 -20.88 27.80
C ALA A 712 -5.47 -20.18 27.84
N GLN A 713 -5.23 -19.24 26.92
CA GLN A 713 -3.99 -18.45 26.89
C GLN A 713 -3.93 -17.46 28.06
N LEU A 714 -5.04 -16.79 28.37
CA LEU A 714 -5.15 -15.92 29.53
C LEU A 714 -4.96 -16.74 30.82
N ASP A 715 -5.60 -17.90 30.97
CA ASP A 715 -5.43 -18.76 32.14
C ASP A 715 -3.97 -19.22 32.30
N ALA A 716 -3.32 -19.59 31.20
CA ALA A 716 -1.90 -19.95 31.21
C ALA A 716 -1.01 -18.77 31.64
N ALA A 717 -1.24 -17.57 31.12
CA ALA A 717 -0.51 -16.37 31.51
C ALA A 717 -0.76 -15.99 32.98
N ALA A 718 -2.00 -16.12 33.46
CA ALA A 718 -2.38 -15.85 34.85
C ALA A 718 -1.69 -16.81 35.81
N ALA A 719 -1.66 -18.10 35.48
CA ALA A 719 -1.00 -19.13 36.28
C ALA A 719 0.51 -18.85 36.41
N VAL A 720 1.18 -18.49 35.30
CA VAL A 720 2.60 -18.11 35.31
C VAL A 720 2.83 -16.83 36.14
N LEU A 721 1.93 -15.86 36.06
CA LEU A 721 2.02 -14.62 36.85
C LEU A 721 1.84 -14.90 38.36
N ALA A 722 0.92 -15.79 38.72
CA ALA A 722 0.71 -16.20 40.11
C ALA A 722 1.94 -16.95 40.67
N GLU A 723 2.57 -17.81 39.87
CA GLU A 723 3.84 -18.44 40.23
C GLU A 723 4.94 -17.38 40.44
N ALA A 724 5.04 -16.38 39.55
CA ALA A 724 6.01 -15.30 39.66
C ALA A 724 5.84 -14.48 40.95
N ALA A 725 4.62 -14.33 41.46
CA ALA A 725 4.35 -13.59 42.69
C ALA A 725 4.99 -14.22 43.94
N GLY A 726 5.35 -15.51 43.91
CA GLY A 726 6.09 -16.19 44.96
C GLY A 726 7.57 -15.79 45.07
N PHE A 727 8.04 -14.88 44.21
CA PHE A 727 9.41 -14.41 44.14
C PHE A 727 9.52 -12.92 44.47
N GLN A 728 10.65 -12.52 45.06
CA GLN A 728 10.96 -11.11 45.29
C GLN A 728 11.44 -10.48 43.98
N LEU A 729 10.60 -9.62 43.39
CA LEU A 729 10.79 -9.04 42.06
C LEU A 729 10.81 -7.51 42.09
N PRO A 730 11.53 -6.85 41.17
CA PRO A 730 11.44 -5.40 41.02
C PRO A 730 9.99 -4.99 40.74
N GLN A 731 9.52 -3.99 41.49
CA GLN A 731 8.14 -3.51 41.42
C GLN A 731 7.72 -3.16 39.98
N GLN A 732 8.60 -2.48 39.23
CA GLN A 732 8.32 -2.04 37.86
C GLN A 732 8.10 -3.23 36.90
N GLU A 733 8.98 -4.23 36.93
CA GLU A 733 8.87 -5.42 36.06
C GLU A 733 7.60 -6.22 36.40
N HIS A 734 7.28 -6.36 37.68
CA HIS A 734 6.06 -7.02 38.13
C HIS A 734 4.80 -6.27 37.66
N PHE A 735 4.81 -4.94 37.83
CA PHE A 735 3.72 -4.09 37.37
C PHE A 735 3.53 -4.17 35.85
N GLU A 736 4.60 -4.19 35.06
CA GLU A 736 4.50 -4.33 33.60
C GLU A 736 3.79 -5.62 33.17
N ALA A 737 4.09 -6.75 33.83
CA ALA A 737 3.41 -8.01 33.58
C ALA A 737 1.93 -7.97 33.99
N VAL A 738 1.62 -7.42 35.18
CA VAL A 738 0.25 -7.22 35.67
C VAL A 738 -0.55 -6.30 34.74
N ASN A 739 0.04 -5.18 34.33
CA ASN A 739 -0.55 -4.20 33.43
C ASN A 739 -0.83 -4.81 32.05
N ARG A 740 0.09 -5.64 31.53
CA ARG A 740 -0.10 -6.37 30.28
C ARG A 740 -1.20 -7.43 30.39
N MET A 741 -1.27 -8.14 31.51
CA MET A 741 -2.33 -9.12 31.78
C MET A 741 -3.71 -8.45 31.87
N ALA A 742 -3.82 -7.36 32.63
CA ALA A 742 -5.04 -6.57 32.72
C ALA A 742 -5.48 -6.04 31.35
N ASN A 743 -4.52 -5.57 30.54
CA ASN A 743 -4.79 -5.19 29.14
C ASN A 743 -5.31 -6.36 28.31
N ALA A 744 -4.69 -7.53 28.42
CA ALA A 744 -5.07 -8.70 27.63
C ALA A 744 -6.49 -9.18 27.96
N TYR A 745 -6.90 -9.16 29.24
CA TYR A 745 -8.28 -9.46 29.63
C TYR A 745 -9.28 -8.47 29.03
N VAL A 746 -9.01 -7.16 29.15
CA VAL A 746 -9.90 -6.11 28.65
C VAL A 746 -9.95 -6.11 27.12
N ALA A 747 -8.81 -6.27 26.45
CA ALA A 747 -8.74 -6.32 25.00
C ALA A 747 -9.36 -7.60 24.41
N GLY A 748 -9.24 -8.74 25.11
CA GLY A 748 -9.82 -10.03 24.72
C GLY A 748 -11.29 -10.20 25.07
N GLY A 749 -12.00 -9.13 25.48
CA GLY A 749 -13.42 -9.18 25.87
C GLY A 749 -13.73 -10.03 27.10
N SER A 750 -12.70 -10.39 27.88
CA SER A 750 -12.83 -11.14 29.14
C SER A 750 -12.96 -10.17 30.31
N ASP A 751 -13.92 -9.24 30.22
CA ASP A 751 -14.02 -8.07 31.10
C ASP A 751 -14.22 -8.45 32.56
N LYS A 752 -15.11 -9.42 32.85
CA LYS A 752 -15.40 -9.83 34.23
C LYS A 752 -14.20 -10.52 34.91
N PRO A 753 -13.55 -11.53 34.31
CA PRO A 753 -12.26 -12.03 34.79
C PRO A 753 -11.19 -10.94 34.93
N GLY A 754 -11.14 -9.99 33.98
CA GLY A 754 -10.21 -8.86 34.02
C GLY A 754 -10.43 -7.95 35.22
N ILE A 755 -11.68 -7.65 35.55
CA ILE A 755 -12.05 -6.87 36.76
C ILE A 755 -11.61 -7.63 38.02
N ASP A 756 -11.97 -8.91 38.14
CA ASP A 756 -11.65 -9.71 39.32
C ASP A 756 -10.12 -9.82 39.50
N PHE A 757 -9.37 -9.95 38.39
CA PHE A 757 -7.92 -9.88 38.37
C PHE A 757 -7.41 -8.52 38.86
N ILE A 758 -7.88 -7.41 38.26
CA ILE A 758 -7.44 -6.06 38.62
C ILE A 758 -7.72 -5.76 40.10
N ASP A 759 -8.89 -6.11 40.61
CA ASP A 759 -9.27 -5.87 42.00
C ASP A 759 -8.36 -6.63 42.97
N ALA A 760 -8.00 -7.88 42.64
CA ALA A 760 -7.01 -8.63 43.41
C ALA A 760 -5.63 -7.94 43.44
N GLN A 761 -5.21 -7.35 42.31
CA GLN A 761 -3.93 -6.62 42.22
C GLN A 761 -3.95 -5.26 42.92
N LEU A 762 -5.10 -4.57 42.98
CA LEU A 762 -5.24 -3.29 43.69
C LEU A 762 -5.11 -3.43 45.21
N ALA A 763 -5.25 -4.64 45.75
CA ALA A 763 -4.96 -4.93 47.16
C ALA A 763 -3.45 -5.03 47.45
N ASP A 764 -2.60 -5.08 46.41
CA ASP A 764 -1.16 -5.15 46.55
C ASP A 764 -0.56 -3.80 46.95
N ALA A 765 -0.04 -3.73 48.17
CA ALA A 765 0.61 -2.54 48.73
C ALA A 765 1.92 -2.17 48.01
N ARG A 766 2.45 -3.03 47.12
CA ARG A 766 3.67 -2.76 46.35
C ARG A 766 3.47 -1.72 45.26
N PHE A 767 2.24 -1.47 44.78
CA PHE A 767 2.01 -0.52 43.68
C PHE A 767 1.87 0.92 44.15
N ASP A 768 2.55 1.84 43.46
CA ASP A 768 2.43 3.27 43.72
C ASP A 768 1.12 3.86 43.16
N ALA A 769 0.86 5.14 43.45
CA ALA A 769 -0.36 5.81 43.03
C ALA A 769 -0.53 5.87 41.49
N ALA A 770 0.55 6.00 40.73
CA ALA A 770 0.47 6.05 39.26
C ALA A 770 0.13 4.67 38.66
N GLN A 771 0.72 3.63 39.22
CA GLN A 771 0.45 2.23 38.86
C GLN A 771 -0.98 1.83 39.22
N ARG A 772 -1.45 2.19 40.42
CA ARG A 772 -2.85 1.97 40.85
C ARG A 772 -3.84 2.74 39.98
N SER A 773 -3.55 4.00 39.66
CA SER A 773 -4.37 4.80 38.73
C SER A 773 -4.49 4.12 37.37
N THR A 774 -3.39 3.60 36.82
CA THR A 774 -3.37 2.88 35.54
C THR A 774 -4.27 1.64 35.55
N LEU A 775 -4.24 0.83 36.62
CA LEU A 775 -5.10 -0.35 36.75
C LEU A 775 -6.58 0.03 36.91
N LEU A 776 -6.88 1.06 37.68
CA LEU A 776 -8.24 1.57 37.85
C LEU A 776 -8.83 2.10 36.54
N VAL A 777 -8.03 2.71 35.68
CA VAL A 777 -8.46 3.11 34.32
C VAL A 777 -8.85 1.87 33.49
N LYS A 778 -8.07 0.78 33.54
CA LYS A 778 -8.43 -0.48 32.85
C LYS A 778 -9.69 -1.12 33.41
N ARG A 779 -9.85 -1.09 34.73
CA ARG A 779 -11.09 -1.55 35.37
C ARG A 779 -12.28 -0.74 34.89
N ALA A 780 -12.12 0.58 34.75
CA ALA A 780 -13.14 1.46 34.19
C ALA A 780 -13.48 1.09 32.74
N GLN A 781 -12.48 0.77 31.92
CA GLN A 781 -12.66 0.30 30.54
C GLN A 781 -13.43 -1.03 30.48
N ALA A 782 -13.10 -2.00 31.35
CA ALA A 782 -13.80 -3.28 31.45
C ALA A 782 -15.28 -3.10 31.83
N TYR A 783 -15.56 -2.29 32.86
CA TYR A 783 -16.95 -1.98 33.24
C TYR A 783 -17.70 -1.21 32.15
N THR A 784 -17.00 -0.35 31.40
CA THR A 784 -17.56 0.34 30.23
C THR A 784 -17.98 -0.65 29.15
N ALA A 785 -17.16 -1.66 28.86
CA ALA A 785 -17.49 -2.73 27.91
C ALA A 785 -18.71 -3.56 28.36
N LEU A 786 -18.82 -3.83 29.66
CA LEU A 786 -19.99 -4.46 30.29
C LEU A 786 -21.22 -3.55 30.40
N LYS A 787 -21.10 -2.27 30.01
CA LYS A 787 -22.14 -1.23 30.17
C LYS A 787 -22.56 -1.00 31.63
N ASP A 788 -21.70 -1.32 32.60
CA ASP A 788 -21.89 -0.97 34.01
C ASP A 788 -21.29 0.42 34.26
N TRP A 789 -22.09 1.43 33.91
CA TRP A 789 -21.65 2.81 33.90
C TRP A 789 -21.30 3.33 35.30
N ASP A 790 -22.01 2.87 36.35
CA ASP A 790 -21.79 3.31 37.72
C ASP A 790 -20.44 2.84 38.26
N GLN A 791 -20.08 1.58 38.01
CA GLN A 791 -18.77 1.05 38.40
C GLN A 791 -17.64 1.62 37.54
N ALA A 792 -17.90 1.86 36.24
CA ALA A 792 -16.94 2.55 35.37
C ALA A 792 -16.62 3.97 35.88
N ALA A 793 -17.65 4.76 36.21
CA ALA A 793 -17.47 6.11 36.76
C ALA A 793 -16.78 6.11 38.12
N THR A 794 -17.12 5.16 38.99
CA THR A 794 -16.45 4.97 40.28
C THR A 794 -14.96 4.68 40.09
N SER A 795 -14.63 3.84 39.12
CA SER A 795 -13.24 3.47 38.81
C SER A 795 -12.45 4.65 38.25
N TYR A 796 -13.01 5.45 37.33
CA TYR A 796 -12.35 6.69 36.86
C TYR A 796 -12.13 7.71 37.99
N ARG A 797 -13.11 7.88 38.88
CA ARG A 797 -12.98 8.78 40.04
C ARG A 797 -11.84 8.33 40.96
N LEU A 798 -11.77 7.02 41.27
CA LEU A 798 -10.68 6.46 42.08
C LEU A 798 -9.33 6.64 41.39
N ALA A 799 -9.24 6.37 40.08
CA ALA A 799 -8.00 6.55 39.33
C ALA A 799 -7.51 8.01 39.36
N ASN A 800 -8.42 8.97 39.17
CA ASN A 800 -8.09 10.39 39.22
C ASN A 800 -7.71 10.88 40.63
N ASN A 801 -8.23 10.23 41.68
CA ASN A 801 -7.83 10.50 43.07
C ASN A 801 -6.42 9.99 43.39
N GLU A 802 -6.04 8.83 42.86
CA GLU A 802 -4.67 8.30 42.96
C GLU A 802 -3.69 9.19 42.17
N GLN A 803 -4.05 9.53 40.94
CA GLN A 803 -3.25 10.41 40.08
C GLN A 803 -4.14 11.23 39.15
N PRO A 804 -4.11 12.58 39.20
CA PRO A 804 -4.90 13.40 38.30
C PRO A 804 -4.57 13.13 36.83
N PHE A 805 -5.60 12.95 36.01
CA PHE A 805 -5.42 12.64 34.59
C PHE A 805 -4.70 13.78 33.84
N LYS A 806 -3.66 13.38 33.10
CA LYS A 806 -2.92 14.22 32.14
C LYS A 806 -3.02 13.68 30.71
N ASN A 807 -4.02 12.84 30.43
CA ASN A 807 -4.21 12.19 29.14
C ASN A 807 -5.63 12.47 28.63
N ARG A 808 -5.71 13.07 27.44
CA ARG A 808 -6.98 13.46 26.80
C ARG A 808 -7.91 12.29 26.51
N GLU A 809 -7.39 11.14 26.09
CA GLU A 809 -8.23 9.98 25.76
C GLU A 809 -8.91 9.40 27.01
N ILE A 810 -8.27 9.51 28.17
CA ILE A 810 -8.86 9.10 29.45
C ILE A 810 -9.99 10.07 29.84
N LEU A 811 -9.78 11.38 29.73
CA LEU A 811 -10.80 12.39 30.00
C LEU A 811 -12.01 12.22 29.07
N LYS A 812 -11.76 11.99 27.79
CA LYS A 812 -12.79 11.71 26.80
C LYS A 812 -13.60 10.44 27.13
N ALA A 813 -12.93 9.36 27.53
CA ALA A 813 -13.60 8.12 27.92
C ALA A 813 -14.43 8.29 29.20
N GLN A 814 -13.90 9.00 30.20
CA GLN A 814 -14.64 9.34 31.42
C GLN A 814 -15.86 10.23 31.11
N GLY A 815 -15.71 11.23 30.24
CA GLY A 815 -16.80 12.08 29.78
C GLY A 815 -17.91 11.29 29.10
N HIS A 816 -17.55 10.31 28.25
CA HIS A 816 -18.52 9.42 27.61
C HIS A 816 -19.29 8.57 28.63
N VAL A 817 -18.61 7.99 29.62
CA VAL A 817 -19.28 7.24 30.71
C VAL A 817 -20.22 8.14 31.50
N ALA A 818 -19.82 9.38 31.80
CA ALA A 818 -20.67 10.35 32.47
C ALA A 818 -21.92 10.70 31.64
N GLU A 819 -21.80 10.84 30.31
CA GLU A 819 -22.96 11.00 29.41
C GLU A 819 -23.91 9.80 29.47
N MET A 820 -23.40 8.57 29.47
CA MET A 820 -24.24 7.36 29.58
C MET A 820 -24.99 7.28 30.91
N ARG A 821 -24.44 7.88 31.97
CA ARG A 821 -25.09 8.05 33.28
C ARG A 821 -25.98 9.28 33.39
N GLN A 822 -26.03 10.12 32.35
CA GLN A 822 -26.68 11.44 32.40
C GLN A 822 -26.09 12.37 33.48
N ASP A 823 -24.84 12.14 33.89
CA ASP A 823 -24.08 13.05 34.75
C ASP A 823 -23.43 14.15 33.90
N TRP A 824 -24.28 15.05 33.43
CA TRP A 824 -23.89 16.07 32.47
C TRP A 824 -22.86 17.07 33.02
N LYS A 825 -22.82 17.27 34.35
CA LYS A 825 -21.82 18.15 34.99
C LYS A 825 -20.42 17.55 34.89
N THR A 826 -20.28 16.27 35.25
CA THR A 826 -19.01 15.55 35.13
C THR A 826 -18.57 15.44 33.67
N ALA A 827 -19.50 15.16 32.76
CA ALA A 827 -19.20 15.09 31.33
C ALA A 827 -18.67 16.44 30.79
N ARG A 828 -19.29 17.56 31.17
CA ARG A 828 -18.83 18.91 30.84
C ARG A 828 -17.41 19.15 31.35
N ASP A 829 -17.15 18.85 32.62
CA ASP A 829 -15.85 19.13 33.25
C ASP A 829 -14.73 18.30 32.61
N CYS A 830 -15.02 17.07 32.21
CA CYS A 830 -14.08 16.21 31.48
C CYS A 830 -13.75 16.80 30.10
N TYR A 831 -14.76 17.16 29.30
CA TYR A 831 -14.54 17.72 27.97
C TYR A 831 -13.93 19.12 27.99
N LEU A 832 -14.21 19.92 29.02
CA LEU A 832 -13.55 21.23 29.19
C LEU A 832 -12.06 21.06 29.51
N ARG A 833 -11.70 20.11 30.39
CA ARG A 833 -10.30 19.78 30.66
C ARG A 833 -9.60 19.13 29.47
N GLU A 834 -10.32 18.34 28.66
CA GLU A 834 -9.79 17.80 27.41
C GLU A 834 -9.50 18.93 26.41
N GLU A 835 -10.41 19.91 26.31
CA GLU A 835 -10.31 21.02 25.36
C GLU A 835 -9.08 21.90 25.62
N THR A 836 -8.75 22.17 26.88
CA THR A 836 -7.55 22.94 27.26
C THR A 836 -6.23 22.24 26.97
N MET A 837 -6.26 20.95 26.60
CA MET A 837 -5.08 20.17 26.24
C MET A 837 -4.77 20.17 24.74
N TYR A 838 -5.61 20.79 23.90
CA TYR A 838 -5.34 20.92 22.47
C TYR A 838 -4.54 22.20 22.17
N ASN A 839 -3.52 22.08 21.32
CA ASN A 839 -2.82 23.24 20.78
C ASN A 839 -3.66 23.89 19.67
N LYS A 840 -3.77 25.23 19.64
CA LYS A 840 -4.73 25.93 18.76
C LYS A 840 -4.47 25.73 17.26
N ASP A 841 -3.24 25.40 16.86
CA ASP A 841 -2.82 25.48 15.45
C ASP A 841 -2.56 24.10 14.75
N GLU A 842 -2.43 22.99 15.48
CA GLU A 842 -2.04 21.68 14.89
C GLU A 842 -3.13 20.60 14.95
N GLU A 843 -4.15 20.72 15.82
CA GLU A 843 -5.13 19.66 16.09
C GLU A 843 -6.60 20.10 15.89
N GLY A 844 -6.85 20.91 14.86
CA GLY A 844 -8.14 21.57 14.62
C GLY A 844 -9.36 20.65 14.62
N ASP A 845 -9.30 19.48 13.97
CA ASP A 845 -10.46 18.58 13.88
C ASP A 845 -10.72 17.77 15.16
N LEU A 846 -9.67 17.42 15.90
CA LEU A 846 -9.81 16.74 17.19
C LEU A 846 -10.41 17.70 18.24
N ARG A 847 -9.95 18.95 18.27
CA ARG A 847 -10.52 20.00 19.12
C ARG A 847 -11.98 20.30 18.75
N LYS A 848 -12.31 20.42 17.45
CA LYS A 848 -13.71 20.57 16.99
C LYS A 848 -14.59 19.41 17.44
N SER A 849 -14.10 18.18 17.35
CA SER A 849 -14.82 17.00 17.85
C SER A 849 -15.07 17.08 19.36
N CYS A 850 -14.08 17.51 20.14
CA CYS A 850 -14.22 17.75 21.58
C CYS A 850 -15.26 18.83 21.88
N ILE A 851 -15.20 19.97 21.19
CA ILE A 851 -16.17 21.07 21.32
C ILE A 851 -17.59 20.60 20.98
N ALA A 852 -17.77 19.79 19.94
CA ALA A 852 -19.09 19.23 19.60
C ALA A 852 -19.65 18.34 20.71
N ARG A 853 -18.79 17.53 21.37
CA ARG A 853 -19.20 16.76 22.56
C ARG A 853 -19.57 17.68 23.73
N LEU A 854 -18.77 18.71 23.98
CA LEU A 854 -19.01 19.69 25.03
C LEU A 854 -20.35 20.42 24.83
N ASN A 855 -20.61 20.92 23.61
CA ASN A 855 -21.87 21.60 23.27
C ASN A 855 -23.08 20.70 23.46
N ARG A 856 -23.01 19.44 23.00
CA ARG A 856 -24.09 18.45 23.22
C ARG A 856 -24.39 18.27 24.71
N VAL A 857 -23.36 18.21 25.55
CA VAL A 857 -23.54 18.09 27.01
C VAL A 857 -24.11 19.37 27.61
N LEU A 858 -23.67 20.54 27.15
CA LEU A 858 -24.19 21.84 27.59
C LEU A 858 -25.67 22.02 27.24
N GLU A 859 -26.11 21.58 26.06
CA GLU A 859 -27.53 21.56 25.68
C GLU A 859 -28.36 20.71 26.65
N LYS A 860 -27.85 19.53 27.06
CA LYS A 860 -28.51 18.67 28.04
C LYS A 860 -28.55 19.29 29.44
N LEU A 861 -27.53 20.05 29.83
CA LEU A 861 -27.53 20.83 31.07
C LEU A 861 -28.52 22.00 31.03
N GLN A 862 -28.80 22.57 29.85
CA GLN A 862 -29.69 23.71 29.66
C GLN A 862 -31.19 23.33 29.53
N GLY A 863 -31.53 22.03 29.56
CA GLY A 863 -32.88 21.50 29.32
C GLY A 863 -33.92 21.58 30.47
N GLN A 864 -34.14 22.74 31.09
CA GLN A 864 -35.53 23.17 31.33
C GLN A 864 -35.89 24.16 30.22
N PRO A 865 -37.01 23.97 29.52
CA PRO A 865 -37.17 24.46 28.15
C PRO A 865 -37.29 25.98 28.09
N ARG A 866 -36.62 26.59 27.11
CA ARG A 866 -37.09 27.84 26.50
C ARG A 866 -37.61 27.52 25.12
N ALA A 867 -38.79 28.06 24.82
CA ALA A 867 -39.55 27.81 23.60
C ALA A 867 -38.73 28.08 22.34
N ALA A 868 -39.07 27.31 21.30
CA ALA A 868 -38.47 27.34 19.98
C ALA A 868 -38.31 28.77 19.44
N VAL A 869 -37.13 29.08 18.94
CA VAL A 869 -36.94 30.17 17.99
C VAL A 869 -36.56 29.55 16.66
N SER A 870 -37.33 29.91 15.64
CA SER A 870 -37.21 29.51 14.24
C SER A 870 -35.86 29.91 13.65
N ILE A 871 -35.46 29.23 12.58
CA ILE A 871 -34.19 29.41 11.85
C ILE A 871 -34.13 30.67 10.98
N ASP A 872 -35.11 31.59 11.11
CA ASP A 872 -35.26 32.74 10.19
C ASP A 872 -34.73 34.09 10.71
N ASP A 873 -34.17 34.19 11.93
CA ASP A 873 -33.67 35.47 12.45
C ASP A 873 -32.12 35.57 12.48
N LEU A 874 -31.47 35.03 11.45
CA LEU A 874 -30.07 35.36 11.11
C LEU A 874 -30.05 36.52 10.11
N ASP A 875 -30.24 37.75 10.60
CA ASP A 875 -29.70 38.95 9.95
C ASP A 875 -29.90 40.18 10.84
N SER A 876 -28.98 40.38 11.78
CA SER A 876 -28.48 41.68 12.26
C SER A 876 -27.92 41.56 13.68
N ALA A 877 -26.59 41.57 13.80
CA ALA A 877 -25.89 42.36 14.82
C ALA A 877 -24.38 42.10 14.79
N THR A 878 -23.68 43.09 14.26
CA THR A 878 -22.52 43.78 14.85
C THR A 878 -21.46 43.00 15.63
N VAL A 879 -20.27 43.03 15.04
CA VAL A 879 -18.92 43.12 15.66
C VAL A 879 -18.95 43.51 17.14
N ILE A 880 -18.38 42.66 17.99
CA ILE A 880 -17.85 43.06 19.30
C ILE A 880 -16.42 42.50 19.42
N GLN A 881 -15.47 43.43 19.50
CA GLN A 881 -14.07 43.20 19.87
C GLN A 881 -14.00 42.67 21.31
N LEU A 882 -13.03 41.79 21.59
CA LEU A 882 -12.58 41.51 22.95
C LEU A 882 -11.08 41.79 23.03
N GLU A 883 -10.75 42.87 23.75
CA GLU A 883 -9.43 43.09 24.35
C GLU A 883 -9.25 42.21 25.60
N GLU A 884 -7.97 41.93 25.86
CA GLU A 884 -7.29 41.13 26.91
C GLU A 884 -7.40 39.60 26.86
#